data_AF-A0A326RSL5-F1
#
_entry.id   AF-A0A326RSL5-F1
#
_cell.length_a   1.000
_cell.length_b   1.000
_cell.length_c   1.000
_cell.angle_alpha   90.00
_cell.angle_beta   90.00
_cell.angle_gamma   90.00
#
_symmetry.space_group_name_H-M   'P 1'
#
loop_
_entity.id
_entity.type
_entity.pdbx_description
1 polymer ?
#
loop_
_entity_poly.entity_id
_entity_poly.type
_entity_poly.pdbx_seq_one_letter_code
_entity_poly.pdbx_strand_id
1 'polypeptide(L)'
;SDSQKDSDNDGVTDDLDFCPNTPAESEVDENGCSDSQKDSDNDGVTDDLDLCPNTPAESEVDENGCADSQKDSDNDGVTDDKDLCPNTPANAEVDANGCSDSQKDTDADGVTDDLDLCPNTPFCTPVDANGCADSQKDSDNDGVTDDLDLCPNTAANAEVDANGCSDSQKDSDNDGVTDDLDFCPNTPAESEVDENGCSDSQKDSDNDGVTDDLDLCPNTPANAEVDANGCADSQKDSDNDGVTDDLDFCPNTPAESEVDENGCADSQKDSDNDGVTDDLDLCPNTPANAEVNANGCSDSQKDSDNDGVTDDLDLCPNTPAESEVDENGCSDSQKDSDNDGVTDDLDLCPNTPAESEVDENGCSDSQKDSDNDGVTDDLDLCPNTPAESEVDENGCSDSQKDSDNDGVTDDLDLCPNTPANAEVDANGCADSQKDSDNDGVTDDLDLCPNTPANSEVDANGCSDSQKDSDNDGVTDDLDLCPNTPEEAVVDVNGCSDSQKDSDNDGVTDDLDLCPNTPANSEVDANGCSDSQKDSDNDGVTDDLDLCPNTPEEAVVDVNGCSDSQKDSDGDGVSDEQELIDGTNPKDKFDFKDSDEDGVSDYEESRVGTNPFDPTDFKDLDGDGVPDYVELLEGTNPTDKDDFLDSNGNRIADYIENRSIIALNYEEFIVIPWGGTLKLPAQIEVVLGNGKAILLPVVWNTNGLNNLARGIYKVQGSWVLPGWVHNPFKNFPVIQVMVDSKPAPKGITLSKNSFESKPDNSQVVVGILSVDDPIDQIHTISLNGNTGDNQYFEIVSGNLRWIGQKYLPGKTSFQLTIRVSDRDSNEIIQEFEIFRILPSIEEIIVFNTFTPNGDQVNDTWGIRELQYFEGIRIQVFEKSGERVFYTEDPSQRWDGTFKGRELSVGSYYWVLEHKPTGKIRRGILTLLKN
;
A
#
# COMPACT_ATOMS: atom_id res chain seq x y z
N SER A 1 -46.12 96.58 6.49
CA SER A 1 -45.37 97.02 5.29
C SER A 1 -44.14 96.16 5.30
N ASP A 2 -44.35 94.90 4.92
CA ASP A 2 -43.43 93.78 5.18
C ASP A 2 -42.90 93.18 3.87
N SER A 3 -43.15 93.84 2.72
CA SER A 3 -42.71 93.41 1.39
C SER A 3 -41.30 93.89 1.03
N GLN A 4 -40.42 94.04 2.02
CA GLN A 4 -39.00 94.39 1.82
C GLN A 4 -38.12 93.67 2.84
N LYS A 5 -38.56 92.51 3.31
CA LYS A 5 -37.78 91.66 4.20
C LYS A 5 -37.00 90.69 3.33
N ASP A 6 -35.70 90.66 3.57
CA ASP A 6 -34.72 89.76 2.98
C ASP A 6 -34.06 89.13 4.21
N SER A 7 -34.41 87.87 4.47
CA SER A 7 -34.18 87.20 5.75
C SER A 7 -32.78 86.59 5.84
N ASP A 8 -32.15 86.22 4.72
CA ASP A 8 -30.79 85.69 4.66
C ASP A 8 -29.74 86.71 4.14
N ASN A 9 -30.19 87.89 3.68
CA ASN A 9 -29.38 89.00 3.16
C ASN A 9 -28.57 88.64 1.90
N ASP A 10 -29.11 87.78 1.04
CA ASP A 10 -28.52 87.50 -0.27
C ASP A 10 -28.82 88.61 -1.31
N GLY A 11 -29.73 89.53 -0.99
CA GLY A 11 -30.13 90.65 -1.84
C GLY A 11 -31.46 90.45 -2.59
N VAL A 12 -32.12 89.31 -2.43
CA VAL A 12 -33.46 89.00 -2.95
C VAL A 12 -34.47 89.04 -1.79
N THR A 13 -35.64 89.65 -2.01
CA THR A 13 -36.64 89.73 -0.93
C THR A 13 -37.36 88.40 -0.77
N ASP A 14 -37.74 88.05 0.46
CA ASP A 14 -38.35 86.76 0.85
C ASP A 14 -39.56 86.35 -0.04
N ASP A 15 -40.23 87.30 -0.71
CA ASP A 15 -41.37 87.03 -1.60
C ASP A 15 -40.97 86.64 -3.04
N LEU A 16 -39.70 86.81 -3.40
CA LEU A 16 -39.09 86.44 -4.68
C LEU A 16 -37.95 85.43 -4.53
N ASP A 17 -37.58 85.11 -3.29
CA ASP A 17 -36.50 84.19 -2.95
C ASP A 17 -37.03 82.74 -2.81
N PHE A 18 -36.48 81.85 -3.65
CA PHE A 18 -36.78 80.41 -3.67
C PHE A 18 -35.74 79.59 -2.89
N CYS A 19 -34.65 80.22 -2.45
CA CYS A 19 -33.53 79.63 -1.73
C CYS A 19 -33.30 80.36 -0.39
N PRO A 20 -34.21 80.23 0.60
CA PRO A 20 -34.33 81.11 1.77
C PRO A 20 -33.21 80.98 2.84
N ASN A 21 -32.09 80.35 2.51
CA ASN A 21 -30.94 80.16 3.39
C ASN A 21 -29.61 80.36 2.63
N THR A 22 -29.59 81.16 1.57
CA THR A 22 -28.39 81.40 0.79
C THR A 22 -27.40 82.25 1.61
N PRO A 23 -26.12 81.84 1.74
CA PRO A 23 -25.17 82.59 2.55
C PRO A 23 -25.00 84.04 2.06
N ALA A 24 -25.09 85.00 2.98
CA ALA A 24 -24.93 86.42 2.65
C ALA A 24 -23.62 86.71 1.88
N GLU A 25 -23.71 87.54 0.83
CA GLU A 25 -22.65 87.88 -0.15
C GLU A 25 -22.35 86.85 -1.25
N SER A 26 -23.14 85.79 -1.39
CA SER A 26 -23.08 84.87 -2.55
C SER A 26 -23.56 85.56 -3.84
N GLU A 27 -22.95 85.29 -4.99
CA GLU A 27 -23.55 85.70 -6.27
C GLU A 27 -24.75 84.78 -6.54
N VAL A 28 -25.96 85.35 -6.47
CA VAL A 28 -27.22 84.64 -6.64
C VAL A 28 -27.93 85.05 -7.92
N ASP A 29 -28.74 84.15 -8.47
CA ASP A 29 -29.60 84.44 -9.60
C ASP A 29 -30.83 85.27 -9.19
N GLU A 30 -31.76 85.48 -10.14
CA GLU A 30 -32.95 86.29 -9.89
C GLU A 30 -33.96 85.68 -8.89
N ASN A 31 -33.73 84.44 -8.46
CA ASN A 31 -34.56 83.70 -7.49
C ASN A 31 -33.84 83.45 -6.15
N GLY A 32 -32.65 84.04 -5.93
CA GLY A 32 -31.90 83.92 -4.65
C GLY A 32 -31.03 82.66 -4.54
N CYS A 33 -30.85 81.89 -5.60
CA CYS A 33 -30.07 80.64 -5.56
C CYS A 33 -28.63 80.85 -6.07
N SER A 34 -27.66 80.23 -5.40
CA SER A 34 -26.26 80.18 -5.86
C SER A 34 -25.99 78.98 -6.78
N ASP A 35 -24.95 79.04 -7.61
CA ASP A 35 -24.62 77.96 -8.57
C ASP A 35 -24.42 76.58 -7.90
N SER A 36 -23.99 76.53 -6.63
CA SER A 36 -23.79 75.29 -5.86
C SER A 36 -25.08 74.70 -5.26
N GLN A 37 -26.24 75.29 -5.57
CA GLN A 37 -27.56 74.81 -5.14
C GLN A 37 -28.44 74.44 -6.34
N LYS A 38 -27.82 74.38 -7.52
CA LYS A 38 -28.50 74.06 -8.77
C LYS A 38 -28.46 72.56 -8.98
N ASP A 39 -29.62 71.99 -9.24
CA ASP A 39 -29.84 70.60 -9.62
C ASP A 39 -30.66 70.65 -10.93
N SER A 40 -29.99 70.40 -12.04
CA SER A 40 -30.49 70.67 -13.39
C SER A 40 -31.45 69.58 -13.89
N ASP A 41 -31.32 68.33 -13.43
CA ASP A 41 -32.17 67.21 -13.83
C ASP A 41 -33.15 66.74 -12.73
N ASN A 42 -33.05 67.31 -11.53
CA ASN A 42 -33.91 67.09 -10.36
C ASN A 42 -33.89 65.64 -9.86
N ASP A 43 -32.73 64.99 -9.90
CA ASP A 43 -32.52 63.67 -9.32
C ASP A 43 -32.21 63.70 -7.81
N GLY A 44 -31.96 64.90 -7.25
CA GLY A 44 -31.66 65.12 -5.84
C GLY A 44 -30.17 65.32 -5.54
N VAL A 45 -29.29 65.28 -6.53
CA VAL A 45 -27.86 65.60 -6.43
C VAL A 45 -27.57 66.93 -7.15
N THR A 46 -26.80 67.82 -6.53
CA THR A 46 -26.49 69.12 -7.14
C THR A 46 -25.49 68.97 -8.29
N ASP A 47 -25.58 69.83 -9.30
CA ASP A 47 -24.80 69.78 -10.55
C ASP A 47 -23.27 69.70 -10.33
N ASP A 48 -22.77 70.14 -9.16
CA ASP A 48 -21.34 70.09 -8.80
C ASP A 48 -20.87 68.74 -8.24
N LEU A 49 -21.80 67.91 -7.79
CA LEU A 49 -21.59 66.56 -7.28
C LEU A 49 -22.13 65.47 -8.23
N ASP A 50 -22.95 65.87 -9.19
CA ASP A 50 -23.59 64.98 -10.15
C ASP A 50 -22.65 64.61 -11.32
N LEU A 51 -22.33 63.31 -11.43
CA LEU A 51 -21.55 62.71 -12.52
C LEU A 51 -22.42 62.20 -13.68
N CYS A 52 -23.74 62.19 -13.49
CA CYS A 52 -24.75 61.66 -14.39
C CYS A 52 -25.81 62.74 -14.75
N PRO A 53 -25.44 63.81 -15.49
CA PRO A 53 -26.21 65.06 -15.62
C PRO A 53 -27.50 65.03 -16.47
N ASN A 54 -28.14 63.86 -16.60
CA ASN A 54 -29.45 63.68 -17.23
C ASN A 54 -30.22 62.49 -16.62
N THR A 55 -30.03 62.21 -15.34
CA THR A 55 -30.74 61.13 -14.67
C THR A 55 -32.23 61.47 -14.60
N PRO A 56 -33.13 60.55 -15.00
CA PRO A 56 -34.56 60.86 -15.00
C PRO A 56 -35.04 61.20 -13.59
N ALA A 57 -35.69 62.36 -13.43
CA ALA A 57 -36.28 62.78 -12.16
C ALA A 57 -37.13 61.66 -11.51
N GLU A 58 -36.95 61.46 -10.20
CA GLU A 58 -37.53 60.37 -9.37
C GLU A 58 -36.85 58.99 -9.48
N SER A 59 -35.70 58.86 -10.16
CA SER A 59 -34.87 57.65 -10.10
C SER A 59 -34.17 57.55 -8.74
N GLU A 60 -34.04 56.34 -8.18
CA GLU A 60 -33.14 56.14 -7.02
C GLU A 60 -31.70 56.20 -7.54
N VAL A 61 -30.95 57.20 -7.07
CA VAL A 61 -29.57 57.49 -7.51
C VAL A 61 -28.59 57.31 -6.36
N ASP A 62 -27.36 56.95 -6.69
CA ASP A 62 -26.26 56.94 -5.71
C ASP A 62 -25.75 58.35 -5.39
N GLU A 63 -24.71 58.43 -4.56
CA GLU A 63 -24.13 59.69 -4.09
C GLU A 63 -23.53 60.58 -5.22
N ASN A 64 -23.43 60.06 -6.45
CA ASN A 64 -22.93 60.78 -7.62
C ASN A 64 -24.03 61.03 -8.69
N GLY A 65 -25.31 60.84 -8.36
CA GLY A 65 -26.44 61.12 -9.27
C GLY A 65 -26.71 60.00 -10.29
N CYS A 66 -26.09 58.82 -10.15
CA CYS A 66 -26.23 57.74 -11.14
C CYS A 66 -27.26 56.69 -10.71
N ALA A 67 -28.20 56.34 -11.60
CA ALA A 67 -29.12 55.22 -11.40
C ALA A 67 -28.46 53.88 -11.78
N ASP A 68 -28.92 52.77 -11.20
CA ASP A 68 -28.36 51.43 -11.46
C ASP A 68 -28.30 51.07 -12.95
N SER A 69 -29.27 51.53 -13.76
CA SER A 69 -29.30 51.32 -15.21
C SER A 69 -28.21 52.06 -16.01
N GLN A 70 -27.39 52.87 -15.35
CA GLN A 70 -26.29 53.64 -15.94
C GLN A 70 -24.91 53.20 -15.42
N LYS A 71 -24.85 52.16 -14.58
CA LYS A 71 -23.60 51.57 -14.12
C LYS A 71 -22.98 50.68 -15.21
N ASP A 72 -21.68 50.82 -15.37
CA ASP A 72 -20.81 50.05 -16.26
C ASP A 72 -19.54 49.76 -15.44
N SER A 73 -19.52 48.60 -14.80
CA SER A 73 -18.58 48.24 -13.73
C SER A 73 -17.17 47.98 -14.24
N ASP A 74 -17.02 47.50 -15.48
CA ASP A 74 -15.72 47.21 -16.10
C ASP A 74 -15.30 48.22 -17.19
N ASN A 75 -16.16 49.20 -17.49
CA ASN A 75 -15.95 50.30 -18.43
C ASN A 75 -15.67 49.84 -19.86
N ASP A 76 -16.30 48.74 -20.29
CA ASP A 76 -16.22 48.25 -21.66
C ASP A 76 -17.19 48.96 -22.63
N GLY A 77 -18.10 49.78 -22.08
CA GLY A 77 -19.10 50.54 -22.82
C GLY A 77 -20.48 49.89 -22.89
N VAL A 78 -20.70 48.76 -22.22
CA VAL A 78 -21.99 48.10 -22.02
C VAL A 78 -22.38 48.20 -20.55
N THR A 79 -23.58 48.70 -20.29
CA THR A 79 -24.07 48.85 -18.91
C THR A 79 -24.34 47.47 -18.28
N ASP A 80 -24.13 47.34 -16.97
CA ASP A 80 -24.19 46.06 -16.24
C ASP A 80 -25.51 45.29 -16.46
N ASP A 81 -26.61 45.99 -16.75
CA ASP A 81 -27.92 45.37 -17.05
C ASP A 81 -27.98 44.67 -18.42
N LYS A 82 -27.02 44.95 -19.31
CA LYS A 82 -26.90 44.41 -20.67
C LYS A 82 -25.59 43.65 -20.89
N ASP A 83 -24.69 43.69 -19.92
CA ASP A 83 -23.41 43.01 -19.96
C ASP A 83 -23.57 41.55 -19.51
N LEU A 84 -23.26 40.63 -20.42
CA LEU A 84 -23.23 39.19 -20.16
C LEU A 84 -21.81 38.69 -19.83
N CYS A 85 -20.80 39.55 -19.96
CA CYS A 85 -19.40 39.26 -19.76
C CYS A 85 -18.77 40.20 -18.70
N PRO A 86 -19.24 40.14 -17.44
CA PRO A 86 -18.74 41.01 -16.38
C PRO A 86 -17.23 40.80 -16.19
N ASN A 87 -16.47 41.89 -16.22
CA ASN A 87 -14.99 41.98 -16.14
C ASN A 87 -14.25 41.86 -17.49
N THR A 88 -14.83 42.38 -18.56
CA THR A 88 -14.12 42.54 -19.83
C THR A 88 -12.85 43.39 -19.64
N PRO A 89 -11.69 42.94 -20.16
CA PRO A 89 -10.46 43.70 -20.08
C PRO A 89 -10.59 45.11 -20.67
N ALA A 90 -10.18 46.13 -19.91
CA ALA A 90 -10.28 47.53 -20.33
C ALA A 90 -9.65 47.78 -21.71
N ASN A 91 -10.44 48.37 -22.64
CA ASN A 91 -10.14 48.63 -24.06
C ASN A 91 -10.23 47.42 -25.01
N ALA A 92 -10.82 46.29 -24.61
CA ALA A 92 -11.23 45.26 -25.56
C ALA A 92 -12.38 45.78 -26.44
N GLU A 93 -12.38 45.45 -27.74
CA GLU A 93 -13.57 45.68 -28.58
C GLU A 93 -14.61 44.61 -28.21
N VAL A 94 -15.73 45.05 -27.64
CA VAL A 94 -16.83 44.16 -27.22
C VAL A 94 -18.01 44.22 -28.18
N ASP A 95 -18.79 43.14 -28.21
CA ASP A 95 -20.06 43.12 -28.92
C ASP A 95 -21.20 43.75 -28.09
N ALA A 96 -22.44 43.63 -28.56
CA ALA A 96 -23.59 44.28 -27.95
C ALA A 96 -23.94 43.74 -26.54
N ASN A 97 -23.33 42.64 -26.11
CA ASN A 97 -23.53 42.01 -24.81
C ASN A 97 -22.29 42.13 -23.89
N GLY A 98 -21.32 43.01 -24.21
CA GLY A 98 -20.12 43.22 -23.40
C GLY A 98 -19.04 42.16 -23.58
N CYS A 99 -19.19 41.22 -24.52
CA CYS A 99 -18.22 40.14 -24.69
C CYS A 99 -17.17 40.48 -25.76
N SER A 100 -15.88 40.30 -25.42
CA SER A 100 -14.78 40.33 -26.38
C SER A 100 -14.65 39.01 -27.15
N ASP A 101 -13.94 39.00 -28.28
CA ASP A 101 -13.72 37.77 -29.07
C ASP A 101 -13.03 36.65 -28.26
N SER A 102 -12.23 36.99 -27.25
CA SER A 102 -11.57 36.03 -26.35
C SER A 102 -12.47 35.48 -25.23
N GLN A 103 -13.74 35.90 -25.17
CA GLN A 103 -14.72 35.43 -24.18
C GLN A 103 -15.90 34.71 -24.85
N LYS A 104 -15.84 34.48 -26.17
CA LYS A 104 -16.87 33.74 -26.90
C LYS A 104 -16.62 32.26 -26.79
N ASP A 105 -17.68 31.53 -26.47
CA ASP A 105 -17.76 30.08 -26.44
C ASP A 105 -19.06 29.73 -27.19
N THR A 106 -18.93 29.34 -28.46
CA THR A 106 -20.03 29.23 -29.41
C THR A 106 -20.89 27.99 -29.18
N ASP A 107 -20.30 26.88 -28.71
CA ASP A 107 -21.01 25.62 -28.46
C ASP A 107 -21.25 25.34 -26.96
N ALA A 108 -20.75 26.21 -26.08
CA ALA A 108 -21.02 26.26 -24.65
C ALA A 108 -20.57 24.99 -23.92
N ASP A 109 -19.42 24.46 -24.32
CA ASP A 109 -18.76 23.30 -23.70
C ASP A 109 -17.80 23.69 -22.56
N GLY A 110 -17.52 24.98 -22.39
CA GLY A 110 -16.65 25.52 -21.35
C GLY A 110 -15.25 25.94 -21.84
N VAL A 111 -14.96 25.82 -23.15
CA VAL A 111 -13.71 26.28 -23.78
C VAL A 111 -14.01 27.40 -24.78
N THR A 112 -13.26 28.50 -24.73
CA THR A 112 -13.49 29.64 -25.62
C THR A 112 -13.07 29.33 -27.05
N ASP A 113 -13.77 29.91 -28.03
CA ASP A 113 -13.60 29.68 -29.48
C ASP A 113 -12.15 29.82 -29.98
N ASP A 114 -11.30 30.58 -29.29
CA ASP A 114 -9.89 30.78 -29.64
C ASP A 114 -8.96 29.67 -29.14
N LEU A 115 -9.40 28.89 -28.15
CA LEU A 115 -8.73 27.74 -27.56
C LEU A 115 -9.39 26.41 -27.96
N ASP A 116 -10.62 26.46 -28.49
CA ASP A 116 -11.41 25.31 -28.87
C ASP A 116 -11.03 24.77 -30.27
N LEU A 117 -10.56 23.53 -30.29
CA LEU A 117 -10.22 22.77 -31.51
C LEU A 117 -11.39 21.93 -32.03
N CYS A 118 -12.46 21.81 -31.25
CA CYS A 118 -13.64 21.01 -31.49
C CYS A 118 -14.94 21.85 -31.43
N PRO A 119 -15.14 22.81 -32.36
CA PRO A 119 -16.16 23.88 -32.30
C PRO A 119 -17.63 23.47 -32.52
N ASN A 120 -17.96 22.20 -32.30
CA ASN A 120 -19.34 21.67 -32.34
C ASN A 120 -19.57 20.60 -31.28
N THR A 121 -18.87 20.70 -30.16
CA THR A 121 -19.00 19.75 -29.05
C THR A 121 -20.37 19.92 -28.40
N PRO A 122 -21.16 18.84 -28.23
CA PRO A 122 -22.52 18.98 -27.72
C PRO A 122 -22.57 19.57 -26.30
N PHE A 123 -23.41 20.58 -26.09
CA PHE A 123 -23.64 21.19 -24.78
C PHE A 123 -23.71 20.17 -23.61
N CYS A 124 -22.90 20.41 -22.56
CA CYS A 124 -22.71 19.55 -21.38
C CYS A 124 -21.97 18.21 -21.59
N THR A 125 -21.21 18.01 -22.67
CA THR A 125 -20.23 16.92 -22.71
C THR A 125 -18.95 17.34 -21.97
N PRO A 126 -18.39 16.52 -21.07
CA PRO A 126 -17.07 16.77 -20.51
C PRO A 126 -16.03 16.83 -21.64
N VAL A 127 -15.25 17.91 -21.67
CA VAL A 127 -14.21 18.16 -22.69
C VAL A 127 -12.85 18.37 -22.05
N ASP A 128 -11.79 18.10 -22.82
CA ASP A 128 -10.43 18.44 -22.42
C ASP A 128 -10.13 19.95 -22.59
N ALA A 129 -8.87 20.35 -22.32
CA ALA A 129 -8.46 21.75 -22.40
C ALA A 129 -8.52 22.36 -23.81
N ASN A 130 -8.82 21.57 -24.86
CA ASN A 130 -8.99 22.03 -26.23
C ASN A 130 -10.44 21.91 -26.73
N GLY A 131 -11.43 21.72 -25.86
CA GLY A 131 -12.85 21.66 -26.23
C GLY A 131 -13.29 20.33 -26.85
N CYS A 132 -12.44 19.29 -26.80
CA CYS A 132 -12.75 18.00 -27.40
C CYS A 132 -13.29 17.01 -26.37
N ALA A 133 -14.45 16.41 -26.64
CA ALA A 133 -14.94 15.26 -25.89
C ALA A 133 -14.16 13.99 -26.29
N ASP A 134 -14.11 12.99 -25.39
CA ASP A 134 -13.41 11.73 -25.64
C ASP A 134 -13.82 11.06 -26.98
N SER A 135 -15.10 11.19 -27.37
CA SER A 135 -15.65 10.64 -28.61
C SER A 135 -15.23 11.39 -29.90
N GLN A 136 -14.49 12.49 -29.79
CA GLN A 136 -14.03 13.30 -30.92
C GLN A 136 -12.50 13.28 -31.06
N LYS A 137 -11.82 12.54 -30.20
CA LYS A 137 -10.38 12.39 -30.21
C LYS A 137 -9.98 11.40 -31.29
N ASP A 138 -8.95 11.75 -32.07
CA ASP A 138 -8.29 10.90 -33.06
C ASP A 138 -6.80 11.08 -32.81
N SER A 139 -6.26 10.21 -31.95
CA SER A 139 -4.96 10.35 -31.33
C SER A 139 -3.80 10.13 -32.32
N ASP A 140 -4.00 9.34 -33.36
CA ASP A 140 -2.97 9.01 -34.36
C ASP A 140 -3.18 9.68 -35.74
N ASN A 141 -4.31 10.39 -35.91
CA ASN A 141 -4.71 11.13 -37.11
C ASN A 141 -4.79 10.24 -38.37
N ASP A 142 -5.26 9.01 -38.22
CA ASP A 142 -5.53 8.11 -39.33
C ASP A 142 -6.92 8.33 -39.96
N GLY A 143 -7.78 9.11 -39.30
CA GLY A 143 -9.13 9.45 -39.75
C GLY A 143 -10.26 8.64 -39.09
N VAL A 144 -9.94 7.82 -38.09
CA VAL A 144 -10.89 7.11 -37.23
C VAL A 144 -10.76 7.65 -35.79
N THR A 145 -11.88 7.91 -35.12
CA THR A 145 -11.87 8.42 -33.74
C THR A 145 -11.51 7.32 -32.76
N ASP A 146 -10.83 7.66 -31.66
CA ASP A 146 -10.32 6.75 -30.63
C ASP A 146 -11.36 5.74 -30.10
N ASP A 147 -12.66 6.10 -30.11
CA ASP A 147 -13.77 5.24 -29.68
C ASP A 147 -14.16 4.16 -30.72
N LEU A 148 -13.78 4.37 -31.98
CA LEU A 148 -13.98 3.46 -33.11
C LEU A 148 -12.68 2.86 -33.64
N ASP A 149 -11.54 3.37 -33.16
CA ASP A 149 -10.20 2.97 -33.56
C ASP A 149 -9.70 1.79 -32.73
N LEU A 150 -9.52 0.64 -33.38
CA LEU A 150 -8.95 -0.58 -32.79
C LEU A 150 -7.42 -0.64 -32.97
N CYS A 151 -6.83 0.33 -33.67
CA CYS A 151 -5.42 0.39 -34.02
C CYS A 151 -4.83 1.78 -33.69
N PRO A 152 -4.75 2.19 -32.41
CA PRO A 152 -4.51 3.57 -31.94
C PRO A 152 -3.09 4.14 -32.14
N ASN A 153 -2.32 3.61 -33.08
CA ASN A 153 -0.97 4.07 -33.45
C ASN A 153 -0.70 3.91 -34.96
N THR A 154 -1.75 3.87 -35.76
CA THR A 154 -1.62 3.83 -37.20
C THR A 154 -0.97 5.11 -37.70
N ALA A 155 0.00 4.96 -38.61
CA ALA A 155 0.75 6.10 -39.09
C ALA A 155 -0.18 7.10 -39.79
N ALA A 156 -0.20 8.35 -39.33
CA ALA A 156 -1.02 9.42 -39.89
C ALA A 156 -1.04 9.43 -41.44
N ASN A 157 -2.24 9.36 -42.04
CA ASN A 157 -2.53 9.21 -43.48
C ASN A 157 -2.24 7.82 -44.10
N ALA A 158 -2.10 6.75 -43.32
CA ALA A 158 -2.17 5.39 -43.85
C ALA A 158 -3.57 5.12 -44.41
N GLU A 159 -3.69 4.27 -45.43
CA GLU A 159 -5.00 3.78 -45.84
C GLU A 159 -5.44 2.74 -44.80
N VAL A 160 -6.45 3.10 -44.00
CA VAL A 160 -7.00 2.29 -42.92
C VAL A 160 -8.40 1.80 -43.25
N ASP A 161 -8.82 0.69 -42.63
CA ASP A 161 -10.19 0.22 -42.71
C ASP A 161 -11.13 0.99 -41.76
N ALA A 162 -12.35 0.50 -41.57
CA ALA A 162 -13.36 1.20 -40.76
C ALA A 162 -13.04 1.22 -39.26
N ASN A 163 -12.02 0.48 -38.81
CA ASN A 163 -11.59 0.37 -37.42
C ASN A 163 -10.17 0.94 -37.21
N GLY A 164 -9.65 1.77 -38.13
CA GLY A 164 -8.34 2.41 -37.99
C GLY A 164 -7.14 1.52 -38.30
N CYS A 165 -7.35 0.29 -38.78
CA CYS A 165 -6.25 -0.65 -39.01
C CYS A 165 -5.74 -0.62 -40.45
N SER A 166 -4.41 -0.52 -40.63
CA SER A 166 -3.75 -0.73 -41.93
C SER A 166 -3.52 -2.21 -42.23
N ASP A 167 -3.27 -2.57 -43.49
CA ASP A 167 -3.00 -3.96 -43.91
C ASP A 167 -1.83 -4.63 -43.14
N SER A 168 -0.88 -3.85 -42.60
CA SER A 168 0.25 -4.33 -41.80
C SER A 168 -0.03 -4.47 -40.29
N GLN A 169 -1.21 -4.08 -39.84
CA GLN A 169 -1.66 -4.20 -38.44
C GLN A 169 -2.79 -5.23 -38.30
N LYS A 170 -3.04 -5.98 -39.36
CA LYS A 170 -4.10 -6.98 -39.40
C LYS A 170 -3.59 -8.26 -38.76
N ASP A 171 -4.34 -8.74 -37.78
CA ASP A 171 -4.15 -10.02 -37.10
C ASP A 171 -5.47 -10.78 -37.27
N SER A 172 -5.47 -11.77 -38.17
CA SER A 172 -6.69 -12.43 -38.64
C SER A 172 -7.25 -13.46 -37.65
N ASP A 173 -6.44 -14.00 -36.74
CA ASP A 173 -6.85 -14.98 -35.73
C ASP A 173 -6.76 -14.45 -34.28
N ASN A 174 -6.35 -13.19 -34.10
CA ASN A 174 -6.29 -12.43 -32.85
C ASN A 174 -5.39 -13.10 -31.80
N ASP A 175 -4.25 -13.63 -32.23
CA ASP A 175 -3.28 -14.25 -31.34
C ASP A 175 -2.20 -13.27 -30.82
N GLY A 176 -2.20 -12.04 -31.34
CA GLY A 176 -1.26 -10.98 -30.97
C GLY A 176 -0.08 -10.81 -31.93
N VAL A 177 -0.01 -11.60 -33.01
CA VAL A 177 0.99 -11.47 -34.08
C VAL A 177 0.32 -11.11 -35.40
N THR A 178 0.83 -10.11 -36.10
CA THR A 178 0.21 -9.63 -37.35
C THR A 178 0.41 -10.63 -38.49
N ASP A 179 -0.56 -10.71 -39.40
CA ASP A 179 -0.62 -11.65 -40.53
C ASP A 179 0.67 -11.73 -41.37
N ASP A 180 1.49 -10.68 -41.39
CA ASP A 180 2.75 -10.60 -42.14
C ASP A 180 3.96 -11.19 -41.39
N LEU A 181 3.85 -11.35 -40.07
CA LEU A 181 4.83 -11.95 -39.17
C LEU A 181 4.37 -13.29 -38.61
N ASP A 182 3.10 -13.63 -38.77
CA ASP A 182 2.49 -14.87 -38.28
C ASP A 182 2.73 -16.06 -39.24
N PHE A 183 3.33 -17.12 -38.68
CA PHE A 183 3.61 -18.41 -39.34
C PHE A 183 2.57 -19.48 -39.00
N CYS A 184 1.65 -19.20 -38.08
CA CYS A 184 0.63 -20.07 -37.54
C CYS A 184 -0.78 -19.42 -37.66
N PRO A 185 -1.32 -19.25 -38.89
CA PRO A 185 -2.48 -18.40 -39.21
C PRO A 185 -3.86 -18.90 -38.78
N ASN A 186 -3.94 -19.80 -37.79
CA ASN A 186 -5.19 -20.22 -37.15
C ASN A 186 -4.97 -20.52 -35.66
N THR A 187 -4.08 -19.79 -35.00
CA THR A 187 -3.86 -19.94 -33.58
C THR A 187 -5.11 -19.49 -32.83
N PRO A 188 -5.62 -20.29 -31.86
CA PRO A 188 -6.83 -19.91 -31.14
C PRO A 188 -6.60 -18.59 -30.39
N ALA A 189 -7.51 -17.62 -30.56
CA ALA A 189 -7.49 -16.36 -29.82
C ALA A 189 -7.32 -16.59 -28.31
N GLU A 190 -6.50 -15.76 -27.65
CA GLU A 190 -6.09 -15.85 -26.23
C GLU A 190 -5.05 -16.95 -25.88
N SER A 191 -4.52 -17.67 -26.87
CA SER A 191 -3.37 -18.57 -26.64
C SER A 191 -2.09 -17.74 -26.45
N GLU A 192 -1.22 -18.11 -25.50
CA GLU A 192 0.12 -17.52 -25.44
C GLU A 192 0.93 -18.01 -26.65
N VAL A 193 1.37 -17.07 -27.50
CA VAL A 193 2.11 -17.34 -28.74
C VAL A 193 3.53 -16.78 -28.71
N ASP A 194 4.42 -17.40 -29.46
CA ASP A 194 5.77 -16.90 -29.66
C ASP A 194 5.85 -15.78 -30.72
N GLU A 195 7.06 -15.30 -31.01
CA GLU A 195 7.31 -14.20 -31.96
C GLU A 195 6.86 -14.48 -33.41
N ASN A 196 6.42 -15.71 -33.72
CA ASN A 196 5.94 -16.15 -35.03
C ASN A 196 4.44 -16.53 -35.01
N GLY A 197 3.68 -16.19 -33.97
CA GLY A 197 2.23 -16.47 -33.87
C GLY A 197 1.92 -17.93 -33.49
N CYS A 198 2.91 -18.71 -33.06
CA CYS A 198 2.68 -20.11 -32.73
C CYS A 198 2.52 -20.31 -31.22
N SER A 199 1.38 -20.87 -30.81
CA SER A 199 1.17 -21.31 -29.42
C SER A 199 1.99 -22.56 -29.11
N ASP A 200 2.20 -22.83 -27.81
CA ASP A 200 2.87 -24.06 -27.36
C ASP A 200 2.20 -25.34 -27.89
N SER A 201 0.89 -25.30 -28.15
CA SER A 201 0.14 -26.42 -28.73
C SER A 201 0.40 -26.70 -30.22
N GLN A 202 1.23 -25.88 -30.86
CA GLN A 202 1.55 -25.97 -32.29
C GLN A 202 3.07 -26.10 -32.53
N LYS A 203 3.88 -26.11 -31.48
CA LYS A 203 5.32 -26.36 -31.55
C LYS A 203 5.57 -27.86 -31.67
N ASP A 204 6.56 -28.26 -32.46
CA ASP A 204 7.04 -29.63 -32.60
C ASP A 204 8.58 -29.53 -32.64
N SER A 205 9.17 -29.55 -31.45
CA SER A 205 10.56 -29.17 -31.19
C SER A 205 11.56 -30.17 -31.76
N ASP A 206 11.22 -31.46 -31.83
CA ASP A 206 12.08 -32.51 -32.35
C ASP A 206 11.71 -33.02 -33.76
N ASN A 207 10.59 -32.52 -34.31
CA ASN A 207 10.06 -32.81 -35.65
C ASN A 207 9.74 -34.28 -35.87
N ASP A 208 9.26 -34.98 -34.84
CA ASP A 208 8.80 -36.36 -34.93
C ASP A 208 7.35 -36.49 -35.44
N GLY A 209 6.63 -35.37 -35.53
CA GLY A 209 5.27 -35.26 -36.03
C GLY A 209 4.18 -35.21 -34.95
N VAL A 210 4.56 -35.11 -33.66
CA VAL A 210 3.68 -34.84 -32.52
C VAL A 210 4.06 -33.47 -31.95
N THR A 211 3.06 -32.66 -31.61
CA THR A 211 3.30 -31.32 -31.05
C THR A 211 3.75 -31.42 -29.59
N ASP A 212 4.58 -30.49 -29.13
CA ASP A 212 5.22 -30.46 -27.80
C ASP A 212 4.23 -30.62 -26.63
N ASP A 213 2.98 -30.16 -26.79
CA ASP A 213 1.92 -30.31 -25.79
C ASP A 213 1.34 -31.73 -25.70
N LEU A 214 1.47 -32.51 -26.77
CA LEU A 214 1.07 -33.91 -26.90
C LEU A 214 2.27 -34.86 -26.88
N ASP A 215 3.49 -34.33 -26.99
CA ASP A 215 4.73 -35.09 -27.04
C ASP A 215 5.28 -35.33 -25.63
N LEU A 216 5.19 -36.59 -25.19
CA LEU A 216 5.74 -37.06 -23.92
C LEU A 216 7.24 -37.40 -24.03
N CYS A 217 7.81 -37.34 -25.23
CA CYS A 217 9.16 -37.75 -25.55
C CYS A 217 9.93 -36.67 -26.37
N PRO A 218 10.21 -35.48 -25.78
CA PRO A 218 10.66 -34.25 -26.48
C PRO A 218 12.07 -34.24 -27.09
N ASN A 219 12.64 -35.41 -27.39
CA ASN A 219 13.95 -35.60 -28.03
C ASN A 219 14.00 -36.89 -28.87
N THR A 220 12.86 -37.31 -29.40
CA THR A 220 12.76 -38.51 -30.21
C THR A 220 13.64 -38.38 -31.45
N PRO A 221 14.55 -39.35 -31.71
CA PRO A 221 15.48 -39.24 -32.81
C PRO A 221 14.75 -39.08 -34.15
N ALA A 222 15.08 -38.03 -34.91
CA ALA A 222 14.48 -37.74 -36.21
C ALA A 222 14.39 -38.98 -37.12
N ASN A 223 13.18 -39.29 -37.60
CA ASN A 223 12.77 -40.47 -38.38
C ASN A 223 12.55 -41.79 -37.59
N ALA A 224 12.44 -41.76 -36.26
CA ALA A 224 11.86 -42.87 -35.51
C ALA A 224 10.35 -42.98 -35.82
N GLU A 225 9.80 -44.20 -35.83
CA GLU A 225 8.35 -44.37 -35.84
C GLU A 225 7.86 -44.18 -34.40
N VAL A 226 7.04 -43.16 -34.19
CA VAL A 226 6.51 -42.76 -32.88
C VAL A 226 5.03 -43.10 -32.75
N ASP A 227 4.56 -43.29 -31.53
CA ASP A 227 3.14 -43.42 -31.26
C ASP A 227 2.45 -42.05 -31.15
N ALA A 228 1.20 -42.02 -30.69
CA ALA A 228 0.40 -40.80 -30.66
C ALA A 228 0.92 -39.73 -29.68
N ASN A 229 1.88 -40.09 -28.81
CA ASN A 229 2.47 -39.22 -27.80
C ASN A 229 3.96 -38.93 -28.07
N GLY A 230 4.43 -39.10 -29.31
CA GLY A 230 5.82 -38.80 -29.71
C GLY A 230 6.86 -39.83 -29.25
N CYS A 231 6.45 -40.92 -28.60
CA CYS A 231 7.39 -41.89 -28.05
C CYS A 231 7.72 -43.03 -29.02
N ALA A 232 9.02 -43.27 -29.23
CA ALA A 232 9.52 -44.48 -29.88
C ALA A 232 9.49 -45.69 -28.92
N ASP A 233 9.43 -46.91 -29.47
CA ASP A 233 9.39 -48.15 -28.66
C ASP A 233 10.55 -48.28 -27.63
N SER A 234 11.69 -47.64 -27.87
CA SER A 234 12.85 -47.63 -26.96
C SER A 234 12.78 -46.59 -25.84
N GLN A 235 11.72 -45.78 -25.80
CA GLN A 235 11.50 -44.72 -24.82
C GLN A 235 10.22 -44.98 -23.99
N LYS A 236 9.63 -46.16 -24.15
CA LYS A 236 8.44 -46.55 -23.39
C LYS A 236 8.82 -46.93 -21.97
N ASP A 237 8.13 -46.29 -21.04
CA ASP A 237 8.15 -46.51 -19.60
C ASP A 237 6.67 -46.61 -19.21
N SER A 238 6.17 -47.84 -19.12
CA SER A 238 4.74 -48.14 -19.09
C SER A 238 4.08 -47.76 -17.75
N ASP A 239 4.85 -47.66 -16.68
CA ASP A 239 4.38 -47.30 -15.34
C ASP A 239 4.95 -45.95 -14.83
N ASN A 240 5.79 -45.29 -15.62
CA ASN A 240 6.36 -43.96 -15.42
C ASN A 240 7.18 -43.85 -14.13
N ASP A 241 7.94 -44.88 -13.81
CA ASP A 241 8.78 -44.91 -12.62
C ASP A 241 10.20 -44.36 -12.86
N GLY A 242 10.53 -44.04 -14.12
CA GLY A 242 11.82 -43.51 -14.54
C GLY A 242 12.78 -44.56 -15.12
N VAL A 243 12.37 -45.81 -15.22
CA VAL A 243 13.11 -46.91 -15.85
C VAL A 243 12.35 -47.43 -17.08
N THR A 244 12.99 -47.46 -18.25
CA THR A 244 12.32 -47.90 -19.48
C THR A 244 11.96 -49.40 -19.43
N ASP A 245 10.88 -49.78 -20.09
CA ASP A 245 10.29 -51.14 -20.10
C ASP A 245 11.31 -52.26 -20.41
N ASP A 246 12.39 -51.95 -21.13
CA ASP A 246 13.43 -52.92 -21.50
C ASP A 246 14.47 -53.16 -20.40
N LEU A 247 14.55 -52.26 -19.41
CA LEU A 247 15.43 -52.29 -18.25
C LEU A 247 14.67 -52.49 -16.93
N ASP A 248 13.36 -52.32 -16.94
CA ASP A 248 12.49 -52.46 -15.77
C ASP A 248 12.09 -53.93 -15.48
N PHE A 249 12.28 -54.33 -14.22
CA PHE A 249 11.93 -55.66 -13.68
C PHE A 249 10.63 -55.64 -12.87
N CYS A 250 10.08 -54.46 -12.58
CA CYS A 250 8.90 -54.19 -11.79
C CYS A 250 7.86 -53.38 -12.59
N PRO A 251 7.25 -53.96 -13.65
CA PRO A 251 6.45 -53.26 -14.69
C PRO A 251 5.09 -52.68 -14.27
N ASN A 252 4.85 -52.50 -12.97
CA ASN A 252 3.67 -51.80 -12.44
C ASN A 252 4.02 -51.05 -11.15
N THR A 253 5.17 -50.39 -11.11
CA THR A 253 5.58 -49.56 -10.00
C THR A 253 4.65 -48.35 -9.86
N PRO A 254 4.10 -48.09 -8.65
CA PRO A 254 3.22 -46.96 -8.46
C PRO A 254 3.94 -45.65 -8.82
N ALA A 255 3.34 -44.85 -9.69
CA ALA A 255 3.88 -43.56 -10.11
C ALA A 255 4.30 -42.68 -8.91
N GLU A 256 5.42 -41.98 -9.05
CA GLU A 256 6.09 -41.15 -8.04
C GLU A 256 6.82 -41.89 -6.89
N SER A 257 6.89 -43.22 -6.94
CA SER A 257 7.72 -43.98 -5.99
C SER A 257 9.20 -43.85 -6.34
N GLU A 258 10.09 -43.66 -5.35
CA GLU A 258 11.53 -43.76 -5.59
C GLU A 258 11.91 -45.21 -5.89
N VAL A 259 12.42 -45.47 -7.10
CA VAL A 259 12.78 -46.81 -7.58
C VAL A 259 14.28 -47.03 -7.65
N ASP A 260 14.71 -48.28 -7.57
CA ASP A 260 16.11 -48.66 -7.80
C ASP A 260 16.45 -48.81 -9.29
N GLU A 261 17.70 -49.22 -9.58
CA GLU A 261 18.21 -49.36 -10.96
C GLU A 261 17.48 -50.41 -11.83
N ASN A 262 16.53 -51.16 -11.26
CA ASN A 262 15.69 -52.14 -11.96
C ASN A 262 14.19 -51.77 -11.92
N GLY A 263 13.84 -50.53 -11.57
CA GLY A 263 12.44 -50.04 -11.55
C GLY A 263 11.63 -50.50 -10.34
N CYS A 264 12.26 -51.03 -9.28
CA CYS A 264 11.49 -51.52 -8.12
C CYS A 264 11.48 -50.49 -6.98
N ALA A 265 10.27 -50.09 -6.56
CA ALA A 265 10.06 -49.28 -5.36
C ALA A 265 10.28 -50.11 -4.08
N ASP A 266 10.56 -49.43 -2.96
CA ASP A 266 10.72 -50.09 -1.66
C ASP A 266 9.47 -50.90 -1.25
N SER A 267 8.27 -50.44 -1.64
CA SER A 267 7.00 -51.13 -1.40
C SER A 267 6.77 -52.40 -2.24
N GLN A 268 7.71 -52.75 -3.11
CA GLN A 268 7.67 -53.96 -3.93
C GLN A 268 8.82 -54.93 -3.60
N LYS A 269 9.70 -54.56 -2.65
CA LYS A 269 10.80 -55.40 -2.18
C LYS A 269 10.27 -56.36 -1.12
N ASP A 270 10.70 -57.62 -1.19
CA ASP A 270 10.39 -58.68 -0.21
C ASP A 270 11.72 -59.42 0.05
N SER A 271 12.43 -58.95 1.07
CA SER A 271 13.83 -59.29 1.35
C SER A 271 14.00 -60.72 1.86
N ASP A 272 13.01 -61.26 2.59
CA ASP A 272 13.07 -62.63 3.14
C ASP A 272 12.20 -63.65 2.38
N ASN A 273 11.46 -63.18 1.37
CA ASN A 273 10.65 -63.95 0.41
C ASN A 273 9.54 -64.76 1.10
N ASP A 274 8.94 -64.21 2.15
CA ASP A 274 7.82 -64.82 2.85
C ASP A 274 6.45 -64.48 2.21
N GLY A 275 6.43 -63.53 1.27
CA GLY A 275 5.25 -63.11 0.52
C GLY A 275 4.62 -61.80 1.02
N VAL A 276 5.22 -61.12 1.99
CA VAL A 276 4.86 -59.76 2.42
C VAL A 276 6.02 -58.80 2.09
N THR A 277 5.70 -57.62 1.58
CA THR A 277 6.72 -56.64 1.17
C THR A 277 7.34 -55.96 2.38
N ASP A 278 8.61 -55.57 2.29
CA ASP A 278 9.45 -55.05 3.38
C ASP A 278 8.82 -53.85 4.13
N ASP A 279 7.98 -53.07 3.45
CA ASP A 279 7.26 -51.91 4.03
C ASP A 279 6.05 -52.31 4.88
N LEU A 280 5.45 -53.47 4.58
CA LEU A 280 4.32 -54.06 5.30
C LEU A 280 4.74 -55.21 6.24
N ASP A 281 5.99 -55.65 6.13
CA ASP A 281 6.55 -56.74 6.90
C ASP A 281 7.07 -56.26 8.27
N LEU A 282 6.32 -56.60 9.32
CA LEU A 282 6.69 -56.33 10.71
C LEU A 282 7.67 -57.37 11.26
N CYS A 283 7.92 -58.44 10.51
CA CYS A 283 8.78 -59.57 10.86
C CYS A 283 9.85 -59.84 9.78
N PRO A 284 10.80 -58.91 9.54
CA PRO A 284 11.73 -58.89 8.40
C PRO A 284 12.80 -60.00 8.37
N ASN A 285 12.64 -61.06 9.16
CA ASN A 285 13.52 -62.24 9.17
C ASN A 285 12.70 -63.52 9.38
N THR A 286 11.50 -63.59 8.83
CA THR A 286 10.64 -64.75 8.95
C THR A 286 11.29 -65.95 8.28
N PRO A 287 11.36 -67.12 8.95
CA PRO A 287 12.03 -68.28 8.37
C PRO A 287 11.39 -68.72 7.05
N ALA A 288 12.18 -68.77 5.98
CA ALA A 288 11.72 -69.14 4.64
C ALA A 288 10.80 -70.39 4.63
N ASN A 289 9.62 -70.25 4.02
CA ASN A 289 8.51 -71.23 3.96
C ASN A 289 7.67 -71.40 5.25
N ALA A 290 7.76 -70.49 6.22
CA ALA A 290 6.75 -70.37 7.26
C ALA A 290 5.44 -69.83 6.65
N GLU A 291 4.28 -70.27 7.15
CA GLU A 291 3.00 -69.64 6.81
C GLU A 291 2.90 -68.36 7.64
N VAL A 292 2.78 -67.21 6.97
CA VAL A 292 2.78 -65.88 7.58
C VAL A 292 1.41 -65.23 7.49
N ASN A 293 1.11 -64.34 8.43
CA ASN A 293 -0.09 -63.51 8.38
C ASN A 293 0.13 -62.29 7.46
N ALA A 294 -0.85 -61.40 7.38
CA ALA A 294 -0.81 -60.24 6.47
C ALA A 294 0.34 -59.24 6.74
N ASN A 295 1.02 -59.34 7.89
CA ASN A 295 2.10 -58.45 8.29
C ASN A 295 3.48 -59.17 8.31
N GLY A 296 3.61 -60.29 7.59
CA GLY A 296 4.86 -61.07 7.46
C GLY A 296 5.21 -61.93 8.68
N CYS A 297 4.40 -61.90 9.74
CA CYS A 297 4.71 -62.64 10.96
C CYS A 297 4.14 -64.07 10.96
N SER A 298 4.97 -65.03 11.36
CA SER A 298 4.54 -66.41 11.63
C SER A 298 3.85 -66.53 13.00
N ASP A 299 3.06 -67.59 13.21
CA ASP A 299 2.38 -67.87 14.49
C ASP A 299 3.32 -67.90 15.70
N SER A 300 4.61 -68.17 15.50
CA SER A 300 5.63 -68.17 16.56
C SER A 300 6.20 -66.80 16.93
N GLN A 301 5.78 -65.73 16.26
CA GLN A 301 6.20 -64.35 16.48
C GLN A 301 5.01 -63.45 16.85
N LYS A 302 3.89 -64.05 17.26
CA LYS A 302 2.66 -63.34 17.56
C LYS A 302 2.68 -62.81 19.00
N ASP A 303 2.47 -61.51 19.12
CA ASP A 303 2.32 -60.73 20.36
C ASP A 303 1.05 -59.89 20.15
N SER A 304 -0.07 -60.33 20.73
CA SER A 304 -1.41 -59.88 20.35
C SER A 304 -1.76 -58.49 20.89
N ASP A 305 -1.11 -58.04 21.96
CA ASP A 305 -1.30 -56.74 22.60
C ASP A 305 -0.06 -55.84 22.53
N ASN A 306 1.05 -56.34 21.97
CA ASN A 306 2.28 -55.60 21.65
C ASN A 306 2.96 -54.99 22.89
N ASP A 307 2.89 -55.68 24.02
CA ASP A 307 3.53 -55.25 25.26
C ASP A 307 5.01 -55.67 25.36
N GLY A 308 5.49 -56.44 24.37
CA GLY A 308 6.86 -56.93 24.26
C GLY A 308 7.06 -58.38 24.71
N VAL A 309 5.98 -59.09 25.10
CA VAL A 309 5.99 -60.50 25.46
C VAL A 309 5.11 -61.30 24.48
N THR A 310 5.66 -62.33 23.84
CA THR A 310 4.90 -63.13 22.86
C THR A 310 3.74 -63.89 23.51
N ASP A 311 2.65 -64.12 22.75
CA ASP A 311 1.39 -64.75 23.20
C ASP A 311 1.59 -66.07 23.98
N ASP A 312 2.67 -66.80 23.71
CA ASP A 312 2.97 -68.09 24.37
C ASP A 312 3.63 -67.95 25.75
N LEU A 313 4.12 -66.75 26.08
CA LEU A 313 4.76 -66.37 27.34
C LEU A 313 3.97 -65.32 28.13
N ASP A 314 3.01 -64.64 27.52
CA ASP A 314 2.16 -63.62 28.14
C ASP A 314 1.03 -64.23 29.00
N LEU A 315 0.88 -63.73 30.24
CA LEU A 315 -0.17 -64.09 31.19
C LEU A 315 -1.27 -63.02 31.32
N CYS A 316 -1.07 -61.84 30.76
CA CYS A 316 -1.96 -60.69 30.83
C CYS A 316 -2.38 -60.21 29.42
N PRO A 317 -3.07 -61.05 28.63
CA PRO A 317 -3.47 -60.69 27.29
C PRO A 317 -4.39 -59.46 27.31
N ASN A 318 -4.05 -58.46 26.48
CA ASN A 318 -4.63 -57.11 26.34
C ASN A 318 -4.07 -56.04 27.29
N THR A 319 -2.77 -56.08 27.56
CA THR A 319 -2.09 -55.00 28.27
C THR A 319 -2.09 -53.71 27.45
N PRO A 320 -2.50 -52.55 28.03
CA PRO A 320 -2.57 -51.31 27.28
C PRO A 320 -1.21 -50.92 26.68
N ALA A 321 -1.21 -50.55 25.39
CA ALA A 321 0.00 -50.17 24.67
C ALA A 321 0.79 -49.07 25.40
N GLU A 322 2.13 -49.19 25.42
CA GLU A 322 3.10 -48.30 26.08
C GLU A 322 3.15 -48.34 27.63
N SER A 323 2.42 -49.25 28.26
CA SER A 323 2.57 -49.49 29.71
C SER A 323 3.85 -50.29 30.02
N GLU A 324 4.55 -49.96 31.11
CA GLU A 324 5.69 -50.78 31.55
C GLU A 324 5.16 -52.09 32.17
N VAL A 325 5.52 -53.21 31.55
CA VAL A 325 5.06 -54.55 31.94
C VAL A 325 6.16 -55.37 32.63
N ASP A 326 5.75 -56.32 33.46
CA ASP A 326 6.68 -57.27 34.07
C ASP A 326 7.03 -58.46 33.15
N GLU A 327 7.82 -59.42 33.67
CA GLU A 327 8.28 -60.58 32.90
C GLU A 327 7.19 -61.55 32.41
N ASN A 328 5.91 -61.30 32.76
CA ASN A 328 4.75 -62.04 32.29
C ASN A 328 3.69 -61.16 31.58
N GLY A 329 4.04 -59.94 31.18
CA GLY A 329 3.17 -59.07 30.36
C GLY A 329 2.14 -58.24 31.13
N CYS A 330 2.23 -58.11 32.46
CA CYS A 330 1.22 -57.38 33.24
C CYS A 330 1.67 -55.96 33.64
N SER A 331 0.79 -54.96 33.44
CA SER A 331 0.99 -53.58 33.91
C SER A 331 0.39 -53.31 35.30
N ASP A 332 0.73 -52.17 35.91
CA ASP A 332 0.24 -51.81 37.26
C ASP A 332 -1.29 -51.58 37.32
N SER A 333 -1.93 -51.14 36.24
CA SER A 333 -3.39 -50.90 36.18
C SER A 333 -4.23 -52.18 36.02
N GLN A 334 -3.58 -53.33 35.89
CA GLN A 334 -4.25 -54.64 35.82
C GLN A 334 -4.12 -55.42 37.16
N LYS A 335 -3.63 -54.76 38.22
CA LYS A 335 -3.44 -55.35 39.55
C LYS A 335 -4.62 -54.98 40.47
N ASP A 336 -5.15 -55.98 41.15
CA ASP A 336 -6.20 -55.89 42.16
C ASP A 336 -5.73 -56.71 43.37
N SER A 337 -5.18 -56.02 44.36
CA SER A 337 -4.42 -56.60 45.46
C SER A 337 -5.29 -57.25 46.53
N ASP A 338 -6.51 -56.77 46.76
CA ASP A 338 -7.44 -57.32 47.76
C ASP A 338 -8.62 -58.11 47.16
N ASN A 339 -8.72 -58.15 45.81
CA ASN A 339 -9.64 -58.95 45.01
C ASN A 339 -11.11 -58.64 45.28
N ASP A 340 -11.43 -57.37 45.51
CA ASP A 340 -12.80 -56.90 45.69
C ASP A 340 -13.51 -56.54 44.36
N GLY A 341 -12.75 -56.48 43.26
CA GLY A 341 -13.23 -56.22 41.92
C GLY A 341 -12.96 -54.80 41.40
N VAL A 342 -12.27 -53.95 42.18
CA VAL A 342 -11.77 -52.63 41.76
C VAL A 342 -10.24 -52.66 41.71
N THR A 343 -9.63 -52.10 40.66
CA THR A 343 -8.17 -52.12 40.49
C THR A 343 -7.49 -51.16 41.46
N ASP A 344 -6.25 -51.48 41.85
CA ASP A 344 -5.49 -50.77 42.90
C ASP A 344 -5.36 -49.25 42.66
N ASP A 345 -5.48 -48.79 41.41
CA ASP A 345 -5.39 -47.39 41.01
C ASP A 345 -6.71 -46.59 41.14
N LEU A 346 -7.84 -47.29 41.19
CA LEU A 346 -9.19 -46.71 41.32
C LEU A 346 -9.84 -46.99 42.69
N ASP A 347 -9.23 -47.85 43.50
CA ASP A 347 -9.75 -48.25 44.80
C ASP A 347 -9.43 -47.22 45.90
N LEU A 348 -10.46 -46.55 46.42
CA LEU A 348 -10.38 -45.62 47.56
C LEU A 348 -10.44 -46.35 48.91
N CYS A 349 -10.76 -47.65 48.90
CA CYS A 349 -10.95 -48.52 50.04
C CYS A 349 -10.03 -49.78 49.96
N PRO A 350 -8.69 -49.64 49.99
CA PRO A 350 -7.68 -50.67 49.64
C PRO A 350 -7.53 -51.87 50.61
N ASN A 351 -8.53 -52.14 51.45
CA ASN A 351 -8.57 -53.31 52.33
C ASN A 351 -10.01 -53.84 52.46
N THR A 352 -10.80 -53.73 51.40
CA THR A 352 -12.19 -54.17 51.43
C THR A 352 -12.24 -55.70 51.54
N PRO A 353 -13.01 -56.25 52.50
CA PRO A 353 -13.03 -57.70 52.70
C PRO A 353 -13.57 -58.44 51.46
N ALA A 354 -12.78 -59.36 50.91
CA ALA A 354 -13.15 -60.18 49.76
C ALA A 354 -14.57 -60.80 49.89
N GLU A 355 -15.35 -60.70 48.80
CA GLU A 355 -16.78 -61.08 48.67
C GLU A 355 -17.83 -60.09 49.24
N SER A 356 -17.44 -58.87 49.63
CA SER A 356 -18.40 -57.79 49.89
C SER A 356 -18.86 -57.12 48.58
N GLU A 357 -20.14 -56.71 48.50
CA GLU A 357 -20.61 -55.92 47.35
C GLU A 357 -20.12 -54.47 47.54
N VAL A 358 -19.32 -54.00 46.59
CA VAL A 358 -18.68 -52.67 46.60
C VAL A 358 -19.25 -51.78 45.52
N ASP A 359 -19.18 -50.47 45.72
CA ASP A 359 -19.51 -49.47 44.70
C ASP A 359 -18.33 -49.19 43.76
N GLU A 360 -18.51 -48.23 42.86
CA GLU A 360 -17.56 -47.91 41.77
C GLU A 360 -16.18 -47.41 42.25
N ASN A 361 -16.00 -47.14 43.55
CA ASN A 361 -14.74 -46.71 44.15
C ASN A 361 -14.15 -47.74 45.14
N GLY A 362 -14.65 -48.98 45.15
CA GLY A 362 -14.13 -50.07 45.98
C GLY A 362 -14.70 -50.13 47.40
N CYS A 363 -15.72 -49.32 47.72
CA CYS A 363 -16.25 -49.21 49.09
C CYS A 363 -17.60 -49.95 49.26
N SER A 364 -17.78 -50.64 50.39
CA SER A 364 -19.04 -51.33 50.71
C SER A 364 -20.09 -50.40 51.34
N ASP A 365 -21.37 -50.80 51.33
CA ASP A 365 -22.48 -50.04 51.94
C ASP A 365 -22.27 -49.67 53.42
N SER A 366 -21.40 -50.38 54.14
CA SER A 366 -21.05 -50.08 55.53
C SER A 366 -20.04 -48.93 55.71
N GLN A 367 -19.66 -48.28 54.62
CA GLN A 367 -18.63 -47.23 54.55
C GLN A 367 -19.13 -45.94 53.88
N LYS A 368 -20.45 -45.78 53.70
CA LYS A 368 -21.10 -44.62 53.02
C LYS A 368 -21.57 -43.52 54.01
N ASP A 369 -21.35 -42.26 53.62
CA ASP A 369 -21.73 -41.02 54.32
C ASP A 369 -22.18 -40.01 53.23
N SER A 370 -23.49 -39.85 53.07
CA SER A 370 -24.12 -39.25 51.87
C SER A 370 -24.13 -37.73 51.86
N ASP A 371 -24.21 -37.07 53.01
CA ASP A 371 -24.15 -35.61 53.12
C ASP A 371 -22.81 -35.08 53.68
N ASN A 372 -21.87 -36.00 53.98
CA ASN A 372 -20.49 -35.72 54.41
C ASN A 372 -20.40 -34.88 55.68
N ASP A 373 -21.37 -35.04 56.59
CA ASP A 373 -21.37 -34.35 57.88
C ASP A 373 -20.49 -35.05 58.94
N GLY A 374 -19.96 -36.23 58.61
CA GLY A 374 -19.06 -37.03 59.44
C GLY A 374 -19.75 -38.16 60.20
N VAL A 375 -21.04 -38.41 59.96
CA VAL A 375 -21.82 -39.54 60.48
C VAL A 375 -22.25 -40.45 59.31
N THR A 376 -21.95 -41.75 59.38
CA THR A 376 -22.33 -42.69 58.32
C THR A 376 -23.86 -42.82 58.21
N ASP A 377 -24.36 -43.07 56.99
CA ASP A 377 -25.80 -43.05 56.66
C ASP A 377 -26.67 -43.97 57.54
N ASP A 378 -26.08 -45.02 58.12
CA ASP A 378 -26.76 -45.96 58.99
C ASP A 378 -26.98 -45.44 60.43
N LEU A 379 -26.32 -44.34 60.79
CA LEU A 379 -26.36 -43.69 62.10
C LEU A 379 -26.91 -42.24 62.06
N ASP A 380 -27.15 -41.68 60.87
CA ASP A 380 -27.65 -40.32 60.69
C ASP A 380 -29.20 -40.24 60.69
N LEU A 381 -29.77 -39.30 61.48
CA LEU A 381 -31.21 -39.01 61.58
C LEU A 381 -31.63 -37.75 60.82
N CYS A 382 -30.68 -36.99 60.28
CA CYS A 382 -30.86 -35.72 59.58
C CYS A 382 -30.16 -35.74 58.21
N PRO A 383 -30.66 -36.53 57.24
CA PRO A 383 -29.97 -36.90 56.00
C PRO A 383 -29.85 -35.81 54.92
N ASN A 384 -29.95 -34.53 55.30
CA ASN A 384 -29.75 -33.38 54.41
C ASN A 384 -29.14 -32.21 55.19
N THR A 385 -28.22 -32.50 56.10
CA THR A 385 -27.62 -31.46 56.91
C THR A 385 -26.66 -30.64 56.04
N PRO A 386 -26.79 -29.30 56.01
CA PRO A 386 -25.96 -28.47 55.15
C PRO A 386 -24.46 -28.67 55.49
N ALA A 387 -23.65 -28.94 54.45
CA ALA A 387 -22.22 -29.18 54.60
C ALA A 387 -21.53 -28.07 55.41
N GLU A 388 -20.62 -28.47 56.32
CA GLU A 388 -19.87 -27.63 57.28
C GLU A 388 -20.63 -27.07 58.50
N SER A 389 -21.88 -27.49 58.74
CA SER A 389 -22.58 -27.19 60.00
C SER A 389 -22.11 -28.09 61.14
N GLU A 390 -21.96 -27.57 62.37
CA GLU A 390 -21.65 -28.42 63.52
C GLU A 390 -22.90 -29.21 63.93
N VAL A 391 -22.81 -30.53 63.79
CA VAL A 391 -23.91 -31.47 64.04
C VAL A 391 -23.78 -32.17 65.39
N ASP A 392 -24.92 -32.60 65.95
CA ASP A 392 -24.92 -33.43 67.15
C ASP A 392 -24.70 -34.93 66.83
N GLU A 393 -24.75 -35.80 67.85
CA GLU A 393 -24.50 -37.23 67.73
C GLU A 393 -25.50 -38.01 66.82
N ASN A 394 -26.51 -37.32 66.27
CA ASN A 394 -27.46 -37.87 65.31
C ASN A 394 -27.56 -37.05 64.00
N GLY A 395 -26.59 -36.18 63.71
CA GLY A 395 -26.48 -35.46 62.43
C GLY A 395 -27.30 -34.18 62.27
N CYS A 396 -27.92 -33.61 63.32
CA CYS A 396 -28.82 -32.44 63.20
C CYS A 396 -28.20 -31.09 63.66
N SER A 397 -28.65 -29.97 63.06
CA SER A 397 -28.16 -28.59 63.37
C SER A 397 -29.19 -27.72 64.13
N ASP A 398 -28.74 -26.58 64.68
CA ASP A 398 -29.56 -25.70 65.55
C ASP A 398 -30.73 -24.98 64.85
N SER A 399 -30.69 -24.80 63.53
CA SER A 399 -31.72 -24.09 62.74
C SER A 399 -33.01 -24.89 62.51
N GLN A 400 -33.15 -26.04 63.16
CA GLN A 400 -34.26 -26.97 62.98
C GLN A 400 -35.07 -27.19 64.29
N LYS A 401 -35.01 -26.26 65.26
CA LYS A 401 -35.64 -26.34 66.60
C LYS A 401 -36.82 -25.35 66.78
N ASP A 402 -37.90 -25.82 67.40
CA ASP A 402 -39.12 -25.06 67.79
C ASP A 402 -39.50 -25.48 69.24
N SER A 403 -39.30 -24.56 70.20
CA SER A 403 -39.30 -24.86 71.64
C SER A 403 -40.68 -24.78 72.30
N ASP A 404 -41.59 -23.93 71.84
CA ASP A 404 -42.92 -23.75 72.44
C ASP A 404 -44.09 -24.29 71.59
N ASN A 405 -43.77 -24.80 70.38
CA ASN A 405 -44.68 -25.50 69.46
C ASN A 405 -45.91 -24.67 69.06
N ASP A 406 -45.77 -23.35 68.98
CA ASP A 406 -46.82 -22.45 68.48
C ASP A 406 -46.88 -22.37 66.94
N GLY A 407 -45.87 -22.93 66.27
CA GLY A 407 -45.76 -23.02 64.81
C GLY A 407 -44.76 -22.02 64.20
N VAL A 408 -44.05 -21.24 65.00
CA VAL A 408 -42.95 -20.35 64.61
C VAL A 408 -41.64 -20.88 65.21
N THR A 409 -40.58 -21.00 64.42
CA THR A 409 -39.27 -21.48 64.90
C THR A 409 -38.62 -20.47 65.85
N ASP A 410 -37.77 -20.95 66.77
CA ASP A 410 -37.22 -20.15 67.87
C ASP A 410 -36.47 -18.87 67.42
N ASP A 411 -36.00 -18.83 66.18
CA ASP A 411 -35.29 -17.70 65.57
C ASP A 411 -36.22 -16.59 65.03
N LEU A 412 -37.53 -16.85 64.89
CA LEU A 412 -38.53 -15.93 64.32
C LEU A 412 -39.63 -15.51 65.31
N ASP A 413 -39.64 -16.02 66.54
CA ASP A 413 -40.67 -15.73 67.56
C ASP A 413 -40.31 -14.53 68.48
N LEU A 414 -41.14 -13.47 68.47
CA LEU A 414 -40.99 -12.27 69.33
C LEU A 414 -41.78 -12.39 70.66
N CYS A 415 -42.59 -13.42 70.80
CA CYS A 415 -43.44 -13.71 71.95
C CYS A 415 -43.17 -15.14 72.49
N PRO A 416 -41.96 -15.40 73.06
CA PRO A 416 -41.41 -16.74 73.36
C PRO A 416 -42.06 -17.53 74.52
N ASN A 417 -43.32 -17.24 74.86
CA ASN A 417 -44.11 -17.94 75.88
C ASN A 417 -45.59 -17.96 75.52
N THR A 418 -45.91 -18.08 74.24
CA THR A 418 -47.31 -17.99 73.81
C THR A 418 -48.07 -19.25 74.23
N PRO A 419 -49.24 -19.12 74.92
CA PRO A 419 -49.96 -20.29 75.41
C PRO A 419 -50.40 -21.21 74.26
N ALA A 420 -49.99 -22.49 74.31
CA ALA A 420 -50.31 -23.48 73.29
C ALA A 420 -51.80 -23.49 72.85
N ASN A 421 -52.04 -23.33 71.54
CA ASN A 421 -53.32 -23.16 70.85
C ASN A 421 -53.98 -21.76 70.90
N ALA A 422 -53.24 -20.70 71.21
CA ALA A 422 -53.66 -19.32 70.91
C ALA A 422 -53.51 -19.05 69.41
N GLU A 423 -54.46 -18.34 68.78
CA GLU A 423 -54.25 -17.81 67.43
C GLU A 423 -53.29 -16.63 67.54
N VAL A 424 -52.10 -16.78 66.94
CA VAL A 424 -51.02 -15.80 66.95
C VAL A 424 -50.88 -15.13 65.58
N ASP A 425 -50.37 -13.90 65.57
CA ASP A 425 -49.92 -13.26 64.33
C ASP A 425 -48.53 -13.77 63.89
N ALA A 426 -48.01 -13.24 62.78
CA ALA A 426 -46.74 -13.68 62.19
C ALA A 426 -45.50 -13.48 63.08
N ASN A 427 -45.65 -12.79 64.22
CA ASN A 427 -44.60 -12.52 65.20
C ASN A 427 -44.82 -13.26 66.53
N GLY A 428 -45.83 -14.15 66.61
CA GLY A 428 -46.11 -14.97 67.79
C GLY A 428 -47.04 -14.35 68.85
N CYS A 429 -47.69 -13.19 68.63
CA CYS A 429 -48.40 -12.45 69.70
C CYS A 429 -49.95 -12.44 69.61
N ALA A 430 -50.66 -12.19 70.75
CA ALA A 430 -52.13 -12.25 70.88
C ALA A 430 -52.81 -10.89 71.21
N ASP A 431 -54.09 -10.72 70.83
CA ASP A 431 -54.85 -9.45 70.87
C ASP A 431 -54.99 -8.76 72.24
N SER A 432 -54.89 -9.48 73.36
CA SER A 432 -55.06 -8.91 74.72
C SER A 432 -53.85 -8.11 75.23
N GLN A 433 -52.91 -7.76 74.37
CA GLN A 433 -51.63 -7.15 74.72
C GLN A 433 -51.33 -5.87 73.89
N LYS A 434 -52.37 -5.16 73.39
CA LYS A 434 -52.24 -3.97 72.51
C LYS A 434 -52.54 -2.64 73.25
N ASP A 435 -51.72 -1.61 72.98
CA ASP A 435 -51.79 -0.20 73.43
C ASP A 435 -51.36 0.68 72.24
N SER A 436 -52.29 1.47 71.69
CA SER A 436 -52.18 2.05 70.35
C SER A 436 -51.40 3.36 70.28
N ASP A 437 -51.48 4.23 71.29
CA ASP A 437 -50.70 5.49 71.34
C ASP A 437 -49.61 5.51 72.42
N ASN A 438 -49.48 4.42 73.20
CA ASN A 438 -48.41 4.19 74.19
C ASN A 438 -48.27 5.31 75.22
N ASP A 439 -49.37 5.99 75.55
CA ASP A 439 -49.41 7.02 76.59
C ASP A 439 -49.48 6.42 78.02
N GLY A 440 -49.59 5.09 78.11
CA GLY A 440 -49.65 4.32 79.35
C GLY A 440 -51.08 3.92 79.76
N VAL A 441 -52.09 4.22 78.94
CA VAL A 441 -53.48 3.79 79.12
C VAL A 441 -53.90 2.89 77.96
N THR A 442 -54.25 1.63 78.24
CA THR A 442 -54.68 0.68 77.19
C THR A 442 -55.93 1.19 76.47
N ASP A 443 -56.04 0.88 75.18
CA ASP A 443 -57.09 1.38 74.26
C ASP A 443 -58.53 1.31 74.79
N ASP A 444 -58.82 0.38 75.71
CA ASP A 444 -60.14 0.22 76.30
C ASP A 444 -60.49 1.26 77.39
N LEU A 445 -59.54 2.13 77.79
CA LEU A 445 -59.68 3.08 78.90
C LEU A 445 -59.33 4.55 78.58
N ASP A 446 -58.96 4.92 77.35
CA ASP A 446 -58.52 6.28 76.96
C ASP A 446 -59.62 7.18 76.32
N LEU A 447 -59.65 8.48 76.67
CA LEU A 447 -60.58 9.53 76.17
C LEU A 447 -59.91 10.58 75.26
N CYS A 448 -58.58 10.61 75.21
CA CYS A 448 -57.81 11.49 74.34
C CYS A 448 -56.94 10.62 73.41
N PRO A 449 -57.55 9.93 72.42
CA PRO A 449 -57.00 8.77 71.69
C PRO A 449 -55.82 9.05 70.74
N ASN A 450 -55.12 10.17 70.92
CA ASN A 450 -53.95 10.59 70.16
C ASN A 450 -53.07 11.50 71.03
N THR A 451 -52.89 11.16 72.30
CA THR A 451 -52.06 12.00 73.15
C THR A 451 -50.60 11.70 72.89
N PRO A 452 -49.75 12.74 72.66
CA PRO A 452 -48.36 12.50 72.30
C PRO A 452 -47.65 11.66 73.38
N ALA A 453 -47.00 10.57 72.96
CA ALA A 453 -46.32 9.65 73.86
C ALA A 453 -45.30 10.38 74.77
N ASN A 454 -45.28 10.02 76.06
CA ASN A 454 -44.51 10.66 77.16
C ASN A 454 -44.99 12.05 77.63
N SER A 455 -46.18 12.51 77.23
CA SER A 455 -46.82 13.67 77.85
C SER A 455 -47.19 13.35 79.31
N GLU A 456 -47.02 14.28 80.25
CA GLU A 456 -47.72 14.14 81.54
C GLU A 456 -49.21 14.35 81.29
N VAL A 457 -49.93 13.24 81.20
CA VAL A 457 -51.37 13.21 80.95
C VAL A 457 -52.15 13.14 82.26
N ASP A 458 -53.34 13.73 82.27
CA ASP A 458 -54.29 13.52 83.36
C ASP A 458 -54.95 12.12 83.30
N ALA A 459 -55.81 11.79 84.26
CA ALA A 459 -56.42 10.46 84.36
C ALA A 459 -57.37 10.08 83.20
N ASN A 460 -57.57 10.97 82.22
CA ASN A 460 -58.35 10.73 81.00
C ASN A 460 -57.50 10.88 79.73
N GLY A 461 -56.18 11.03 79.85
CA GLY A 461 -55.26 11.07 78.72
C GLY A 461 -54.92 12.46 78.14
N CYS A 462 -55.24 13.63 78.73
CA CYS A 462 -54.99 14.95 78.08
C CYS A 462 -53.88 15.85 78.71
N SER A 463 -53.24 16.75 77.93
CA SER A 463 -52.04 17.56 78.29
C SER A 463 -52.19 19.10 78.20
N ASP A 464 -51.19 19.87 78.69
CA ASP A 464 -51.19 21.34 78.79
C ASP A 464 -51.07 22.11 77.44
N SER A 465 -50.65 21.46 76.36
CA SER A 465 -50.38 22.01 75.01
C SER A 465 -51.63 22.29 74.18
N GLN A 466 -52.69 22.76 74.83
CA GLN A 466 -54.03 22.93 74.25
C GLN A 466 -54.70 24.27 74.70
N LYS A 467 -53.94 25.37 74.95
CA LYS A 467 -54.42 26.71 75.48
C LYS A 467 -54.00 27.92 74.60
N ASP A 468 -54.85 28.96 74.38
CA ASP A 468 -54.64 30.16 73.50
C ASP A 468 -54.99 31.50 74.21
N SER A 469 -54.09 32.50 74.27
CA SER A 469 -54.18 33.75 75.07
C SER A 469 -54.48 35.04 74.30
N ASP A 470 -53.99 35.24 73.07
CA ASP A 470 -54.25 36.48 72.32
C ASP A 470 -55.46 36.36 71.36
N ASN A 471 -56.03 35.15 71.24
CA ASN A 471 -57.23 34.79 70.50
C ASN A 471 -57.14 35.09 68.99
N ASP A 472 -55.93 35.08 68.43
CA ASP A 472 -55.73 35.08 66.98
C ASP A 472 -56.07 33.72 66.32
N GLY A 473 -56.28 32.69 67.15
CA GLY A 473 -56.63 31.33 66.75
C GLY A 473 -55.50 30.31 66.92
N VAL A 474 -54.33 30.72 67.42
CA VAL A 474 -53.15 29.88 67.67
C VAL A 474 -52.90 29.76 69.17
N THR A 475 -52.62 28.54 69.65
CA THR A 475 -52.36 28.29 71.07
C THR A 475 -51.04 28.92 71.53
N ASP A 476 -50.94 29.31 72.80
CA ASP A 476 -49.82 30.06 73.39
C ASP A 476 -48.46 29.41 73.20
N ASP A 477 -48.43 28.10 73.09
CA ASP A 477 -47.23 27.31 72.83
C ASP A 477 -46.82 27.28 71.36
N LEU A 478 -47.74 27.64 70.46
CA LEU A 478 -47.57 27.69 69.00
C LEU A 478 -47.51 29.12 68.44
N ASP A 479 -47.86 30.13 69.24
CA ASP A 479 -47.86 31.53 68.83
C ASP A 479 -46.45 32.17 68.94
N LEU A 480 -45.84 32.43 67.78
CA LEU A 480 -44.54 33.10 67.64
C LEU A 480 -44.66 34.62 67.50
N CYS A 481 -45.89 35.12 67.31
CA CYS A 481 -46.20 36.52 67.12
C CYS A 481 -47.23 36.99 68.18
N PRO A 482 -46.84 37.03 69.47
CA PRO A 482 -47.76 37.19 70.62
C PRO A 482 -48.40 38.58 70.81
N ASN A 483 -48.41 39.41 69.76
CA ASN A 483 -49.07 40.72 69.72
C ASN A 483 -49.67 40.99 68.32
N THR A 484 -50.20 39.97 67.67
CA THR A 484 -50.75 40.15 66.33
C THR A 484 -52.00 41.04 66.38
N PRO A 485 -52.10 42.07 65.51
CA PRO A 485 -53.22 43.00 65.57
C PRO A 485 -54.56 42.30 65.37
N GLU A 486 -55.53 42.56 66.27
CA GLU A 486 -56.89 42.01 66.22
C GLU A 486 -57.51 42.24 64.83
N GLU A 487 -58.00 41.16 64.19
CA GLU A 487 -58.51 41.06 62.80
C GLU A 487 -57.46 40.92 61.67
N ALA A 488 -56.16 40.81 61.98
CA ALA A 488 -55.17 40.37 60.99
C ALA A 488 -55.37 38.89 60.63
N VAL A 489 -55.22 38.53 59.36
CA VAL A 489 -55.17 37.12 58.96
C VAL A 489 -53.78 36.60 59.31
N VAL A 490 -53.74 35.62 60.21
CA VAL A 490 -52.50 35.03 60.71
C VAL A 490 -52.31 33.63 60.15
N ASP A 491 -51.05 33.22 60.03
CA ASP A 491 -50.73 31.84 59.79
C ASP A 491 -50.77 31.00 61.07
N VAL A 492 -50.39 29.73 60.94
CA VAL A 492 -50.33 28.73 62.01
C VAL A 492 -49.44 29.13 63.20
N ASN A 493 -48.53 30.10 63.02
CA ASN A 493 -47.63 30.58 64.07
C ASN A 493 -48.05 31.94 64.63
N GLY A 494 -49.26 32.40 64.31
CA GLY A 494 -49.80 33.68 64.77
C GLY A 494 -49.28 34.89 63.99
N CYS A 495 -48.54 34.72 62.88
CA CYS A 495 -47.87 35.83 62.18
C CYS A 495 -48.61 36.29 60.91
N SER A 496 -48.63 37.60 60.64
CA SER A 496 -49.18 38.19 59.40
C SER A 496 -48.12 38.30 58.29
N ASP A 497 -48.53 38.28 57.02
CA ASP A 497 -47.61 38.28 55.86
C ASP A 497 -46.62 39.47 55.84
N SER A 498 -47.03 40.62 56.38
CA SER A 498 -46.15 41.81 56.46
C SER A 498 -45.04 41.74 57.51
N GLN A 499 -44.94 40.62 58.22
CA GLN A 499 -43.97 40.41 59.31
C GLN A 499 -43.07 39.19 59.05
N LYS A 500 -43.17 38.58 57.87
CA LYS A 500 -42.41 37.39 57.52
C LYS A 500 -41.21 37.77 56.65
N ASP A 501 -40.07 37.23 57.07
CA ASP A 501 -38.76 37.26 56.43
C ASP A 501 -38.21 35.86 56.73
N SER A 502 -38.59 34.93 55.87
CA SER A 502 -38.57 33.49 56.14
C SER A 502 -37.15 32.94 56.22
N ASP A 503 -36.19 33.56 55.55
CA ASP A 503 -34.78 33.16 55.54
C ASP A 503 -33.84 34.16 56.25
N ASN A 504 -34.36 35.32 56.69
CA ASN A 504 -33.63 36.38 57.38
C ASN A 504 -32.44 36.93 56.58
N ASP A 505 -32.55 36.94 55.25
CA ASP A 505 -31.55 37.54 54.36
C ASP A 505 -31.65 39.08 54.30
N GLY A 506 -32.76 39.63 54.83
CA GLY A 506 -33.03 41.06 54.90
C GLY A 506 -34.04 41.57 53.86
N VAL A 507 -34.61 40.68 53.05
CA VAL A 507 -35.72 40.94 52.12
C VAL A 507 -36.98 40.26 52.66
N THR A 508 -38.09 40.99 52.77
CA THR A 508 -39.35 40.40 53.26
C THR A 508 -39.96 39.47 52.20
N ASP A 509 -40.66 38.42 52.63
CA ASP A 509 -41.21 37.37 51.76
C ASP A 509 -42.01 37.88 50.54
N ASP A 510 -42.59 39.08 50.61
CA ASP A 510 -43.36 39.70 49.52
C ASP A 510 -42.50 40.34 48.42
N LEU A 511 -41.21 40.53 48.67
CA LEU A 511 -40.22 41.11 47.76
C LEU A 511 -39.08 40.13 47.42
N ASP A 512 -39.07 38.97 48.06
CA ASP A 512 -38.02 37.95 47.94
C ASP A 512 -38.38 36.90 46.86
N LEU A 513 -37.51 36.76 45.86
CA LEU A 513 -37.59 35.74 44.80
C LEU A 513 -36.81 34.47 45.15
N CYS A 514 -35.98 34.52 46.18
CA CYS A 514 -35.12 33.43 46.66
C CYS A 514 -35.38 33.13 48.15
N PRO A 515 -36.58 32.63 48.52
CA PRO A 515 -37.10 32.55 49.89
C PRO A 515 -36.39 31.59 50.87
N ASN A 516 -35.19 31.12 50.54
CA ASN A 516 -34.40 30.18 51.34
C ASN A 516 -32.89 30.47 51.26
N THR A 517 -32.51 31.73 51.11
CA THR A 517 -31.12 32.13 50.98
C THR A 517 -30.35 31.85 52.27
N PRO A 518 -29.20 31.16 52.19
CA PRO A 518 -28.44 30.80 53.39
C PRO A 518 -28.06 32.04 54.22
N ALA A 519 -28.34 31.99 55.53
CA ALA A 519 -28.11 33.11 56.44
C ALA A 519 -26.65 33.63 56.39
N ASN A 520 -26.49 34.95 56.24
CA ASN A 520 -25.23 35.70 56.03
C ASN A 520 -24.61 35.64 54.62
N SER A 521 -25.34 35.17 53.61
CA SER A 521 -24.95 35.34 52.21
C SER A 521 -25.15 36.78 51.77
N GLU A 522 -24.28 37.32 50.91
CA GLU A 522 -24.55 38.60 50.26
C GLU A 522 -25.59 38.36 49.16
N VAL A 523 -26.76 39.00 49.28
CA VAL A 523 -27.89 38.84 48.36
C VAL A 523 -28.11 40.07 47.51
N ASP A 524 -28.66 39.88 46.32
CA ASP A 524 -29.08 40.98 45.46
C ASP A 524 -30.44 41.58 45.88
N ALA A 525 -30.99 42.49 45.07
CA ALA A 525 -32.23 43.20 45.39
C ALA A 525 -33.48 42.31 45.41
N ASN A 526 -33.38 41.06 44.95
CA ASN A 526 -34.45 40.06 44.92
C ASN A 526 -34.20 38.92 45.91
N GLY A 527 -33.22 39.04 46.81
CA GLY A 527 -32.92 38.03 47.84
C GLY A 527 -32.00 36.89 47.38
N CYS A 528 -31.44 36.91 46.17
CA CYS A 528 -30.67 35.77 45.64
C CYS A 528 -29.15 35.88 45.86
N SER A 529 -28.49 34.79 46.28
CA SER A 529 -27.03 34.66 46.35
C SER A 529 -26.42 34.01 45.10
N ASP A 530 -25.10 34.13 44.90
CA ASP A 530 -24.40 33.54 43.74
C ASP A 530 -24.58 32.01 43.63
N SER A 531 -24.73 31.30 44.77
CA SER A 531 -24.97 29.85 44.83
C SER A 531 -26.42 29.43 44.53
N GLN A 532 -27.29 30.37 44.14
CA GLN A 532 -28.67 30.12 43.75
C GLN A 532 -28.94 30.55 42.31
N LYS A 533 -27.89 30.88 41.55
CA LYS A 533 -27.98 31.22 40.13
C LYS A 533 -27.94 29.96 39.29
N ASP A 534 -28.79 29.94 38.28
CA ASP A 534 -28.98 28.87 37.31
C ASP A 534 -29.22 29.60 35.97
N SER A 535 -28.17 29.63 35.13
CA SER A 535 -28.10 30.50 33.95
C SER A 535 -28.91 29.97 32.76
N ASP A 536 -29.06 28.66 32.63
CA ASP A 536 -29.83 28.00 31.57
C ASP A 536 -31.18 27.44 32.05
N ASN A 537 -31.49 27.57 33.35
CA ASN A 537 -32.74 27.19 34.01
C ASN A 537 -33.05 25.69 33.90
N ASP A 538 -32.02 24.85 33.90
CA ASP A 538 -32.16 23.40 33.85
C ASP A 538 -32.44 22.76 35.23
N GLY A 539 -32.34 23.55 36.30
CA GLY A 539 -32.56 23.14 37.68
C GLY A 539 -31.28 22.80 38.44
N VAL A 540 -30.10 22.97 37.85
CA VAL A 540 -28.79 22.84 38.48
C VAL A 540 -28.11 24.21 38.53
N THR A 541 -27.51 24.56 39.67
CA THR A 541 -26.91 25.88 39.84
C THR A 541 -25.57 25.98 39.11
N ASP A 542 -25.23 27.18 38.63
CA ASP A 542 -24.02 27.45 37.82
C ASP A 542 -22.71 26.89 38.42
N ASP A 543 -22.63 26.74 39.75
CA ASP A 543 -21.45 26.22 40.45
C ASP A 543 -21.36 24.69 40.51
N LEU A 544 -22.47 24.00 40.25
CA LEU A 544 -22.60 22.55 40.18
C LEU A 544 -22.86 22.05 38.75
N ASP A 545 -23.22 22.95 37.85
CA ASP A 545 -23.55 22.68 36.47
C ASP A 545 -22.28 22.50 35.61
N LEU A 546 -22.12 21.28 35.06
CA LEU A 546 -21.06 20.91 34.13
C LEU A 546 -21.48 21.13 32.66
N CYS A 547 -22.75 21.42 32.42
CA CYS A 547 -23.38 21.56 31.11
C CYS A 547 -24.12 22.91 30.98
N PRO A 548 -23.40 24.06 30.97
CA PRO A 548 -23.95 25.41 31.14
C PRO A 548 -24.81 25.99 29.99
N ASN A 549 -25.32 25.13 29.10
CA ASN A 549 -26.21 25.50 28.00
C ASN A 549 -27.25 24.39 27.72
N THR A 550 -27.67 23.66 28.76
CA THR A 550 -28.66 22.62 28.62
C THR A 550 -30.00 23.21 28.20
N PRO A 551 -30.65 22.67 27.15
CA PRO A 551 -31.91 23.23 26.67
C PRO A 551 -32.98 23.27 27.77
N GLU A 552 -33.66 24.41 27.90
CA GLU A 552 -34.77 24.63 28.83
C GLU A 552 -35.82 23.49 28.70
N GLU A 553 -36.21 22.89 29.83
CA GLU A 553 -37.09 21.70 29.95
C GLU A 553 -36.45 20.31 29.66
N ALA A 554 -35.15 20.23 29.37
CA ALA A 554 -34.46 18.94 29.31
C ALA A 554 -34.45 18.27 30.70
N VAL A 555 -34.59 16.94 30.73
CA VAL A 555 -34.40 16.18 31.97
C VAL A 555 -32.90 16.03 32.18
N VAL A 556 -32.38 16.67 33.22
CA VAL A 556 -30.94 16.71 33.53
C VAL A 556 -30.59 15.82 34.72
N ASP A 557 -29.35 15.36 34.76
CA ASP A 557 -28.79 14.66 35.89
C ASP A 557 -28.32 15.62 37.00
N VAL A 558 -27.59 15.11 38.00
CA VAL A 558 -27.12 15.92 39.14
C VAL A 558 -26.08 16.97 38.75
N ASN A 559 -25.51 16.90 37.54
CA ASN A 559 -24.48 17.80 37.03
C ASN A 559 -25.02 18.75 35.94
N GLY A 560 -26.34 18.86 35.75
CA GLY A 560 -26.93 19.75 34.74
C GLY A 560 -26.90 19.19 33.32
N CYS A 561 -26.48 17.93 33.13
CA CYS A 561 -26.36 17.34 31.80
C CYS A 561 -27.61 16.54 31.43
N SER A 562 -28.17 16.80 30.25
CA SER A 562 -29.19 15.92 29.66
C SER A 562 -28.60 14.61 29.17
N ASP A 563 -29.45 13.59 28.94
CA ASP A 563 -29.01 12.30 28.35
C ASP A 563 -28.25 12.49 27.03
N SER A 564 -28.58 13.52 26.24
CA SER A 564 -27.90 13.85 24.97
C SER A 564 -26.57 14.59 25.13
N GLN A 565 -26.26 15.12 26.32
CA GLN A 565 -25.01 15.83 26.61
C GLN A 565 -24.07 14.99 27.48
N LYS A 566 -24.52 13.80 27.90
CA LYS A 566 -23.72 12.92 28.73
C LYS A 566 -22.55 12.36 27.94
N ASP A 567 -21.35 12.47 28.50
CA ASP A 567 -20.09 11.94 27.98
C ASP A 567 -19.41 11.23 29.15
N SER A 568 -19.53 9.90 29.17
CA SER A 568 -19.19 9.07 30.33
C SER A 568 -17.70 8.78 30.47
N ASP A 569 -16.90 8.92 29.41
CA ASP A 569 -15.44 8.73 29.44
C ASP A 569 -14.64 10.03 29.21
N GLY A 570 -15.32 11.12 28.89
CA GLY A 570 -14.79 12.47 28.83
C GLY A 570 -13.95 12.71 27.58
N ASP A 571 -14.21 12.00 26.49
CA ASP A 571 -13.47 12.12 25.24
C ASP A 571 -13.95 13.27 24.34
N GLY A 572 -15.08 13.90 24.69
CA GLY A 572 -15.67 15.01 23.96
C GLY A 572 -16.74 14.59 22.94
N VAL A 573 -17.02 13.30 22.81
CA VAL A 573 -18.15 12.69 22.09
C VAL A 573 -19.20 12.26 23.11
N SER A 574 -20.48 12.56 22.86
CA SER A 574 -21.54 12.17 23.79
C SER A 574 -21.86 10.67 23.71
N ASP A 575 -22.27 10.05 24.83
CA ASP A 575 -22.74 8.66 24.94
C ASP A 575 -23.76 8.30 23.84
N GLU A 576 -24.66 9.23 23.49
CA GLU A 576 -25.67 9.04 22.44
C GLU A 576 -25.05 8.93 21.04
N GLN A 577 -24.07 9.79 20.73
CA GLN A 577 -23.39 9.81 19.45
C GLN A 577 -22.53 8.55 19.25
N GLU A 578 -21.84 8.10 20.28
CA GLU A 578 -21.09 6.84 20.24
C GLU A 578 -21.99 5.63 20.02
N LEU A 579 -23.18 5.61 20.64
CA LEU A 579 -24.19 4.57 20.38
C LEU A 579 -24.70 4.61 18.93
N ILE A 580 -24.77 5.79 18.30
CA ILE A 580 -25.14 5.96 16.89
C ILE A 580 -24.02 5.45 15.98
N ASP A 581 -22.77 5.78 16.30
CA ASP A 581 -21.59 5.41 15.54
C ASP A 581 -21.14 3.96 15.78
N GLY A 582 -21.69 3.32 16.82
CA GLY A 582 -21.42 1.94 17.17
C GLY A 582 -20.13 1.75 17.98
N THR A 583 -19.65 2.80 18.63
CA THR A 583 -18.47 2.81 19.50
C THR A 583 -18.87 2.70 20.98
N ASN A 584 -17.91 2.65 21.90
CA ASN A 584 -18.13 2.33 23.31
C ASN A 584 -18.08 3.57 24.24
N PRO A 585 -19.22 3.99 24.85
CA PRO A 585 -19.30 5.16 25.75
C PRO A 585 -18.56 5.13 27.08
N LYS A 586 -17.56 4.27 27.21
CA LYS A 586 -16.77 4.11 28.44
C LYS A 586 -15.28 3.97 28.13
N ASP A 587 -14.91 4.07 26.87
CA ASP A 587 -13.55 3.93 26.40
C ASP A 587 -13.19 5.14 25.53
N LYS A 588 -12.55 6.13 26.15
CA LYS A 588 -12.18 7.42 25.56
C LYS A 588 -11.28 7.39 24.31
N PHE A 589 -10.94 6.19 23.84
CA PHE A 589 -10.14 5.94 22.63
C PHE A 589 -10.92 5.13 21.59
N ASP A 590 -12.19 4.84 21.84
CA ASP A 590 -13.11 4.13 20.94
C ASP A 590 -14.17 5.13 20.45
N PHE A 591 -13.79 5.93 19.45
CA PHE A 591 -14.67 6.86 18.76
C PHE A 591 -14.55 6.68 17.24
N LYS A 592 -15.53 7.18 16.51
CA LYS A 592 -15.54 7.11 15.05
C LYS A 592 -14.63 8.19 14.47
N ASP A 593 -13.64 7.74 13.71
CA ASP A 593 -12.62 8.55 13.03
C ASP A 593 -12.45 7.97 11.62
N SER A 594 -12.97 8.69 10.64
CA SER A 594 -13.11 8.21 9.26
C SER A 594 -11.85 8.36 8.41
N ASP A 595 -10.91 9.24 8.79
CA ASP A 595 -9.64 9.43 8.09
C ASP A 595 -8.39 9.01 8.88
N GLU A 596 -8.60 8.52 10.09
CA GLU A 596 -7.61 7.98 11.02
C GLU A 596 -6.57 9.01 11.51
N ASP A 597 -6.93 10.29 11.54
CA ASP A 597 -6.07 11.35 12.07
C ASP A 597 -6.15 11.49 13.60
N GLY A 598 -7.02 10.75 14.28
CA GLY A 598 -7.14 10.74 15.74
C GLY A 598 -8.04 11.84 16.30
N VAL A 599 -8.70 12.63 15.44
CA VAL A 599 -9.84 13.48 15.77
C VAL A 599 -11.11 12.73 15.43
N SER A 600 -12.14 12.83 16.26
CA SER A 600 -13.42 12.15 15.99
C SER A 600 -14.23 12.91 14.92
N ASP A 601 -14.98 12.17 14.10
CA ASP A 601 -15.90 12.74 13.09
C ASP A 601 -16.87 13.76 13.72
N TYR A 602 -17.26 13.50 14.98
CA TYR A 602 -18.13 14.36 15.76
C TYR A 602 -17.44 15.68 16.11
N GLU A 603 -16.19 15.63 16.55
CA GLU A 603 -15.42 16.84 16.86
C GLU A 603 -15.19 17.67 15.60
N GLU A 604 -14.77 17.05 14.50
CA GLU A 604 -14.52 17.77 13.25
C GLU A 604 -15.76 18.47 12.73
N SER A 605 -16.91 17.78 12.79
CA SER A 605 -18.21 18.38 12.47
C SER A 605 -18.56 19.56 13.38
N ARG A 606 -18.18 19.49 14.66
CA ARG A 606 -18.43 20.53 15.67
C ARG A 606 -17.54 21.76 15.45
N VAL A 607 -16.26 21.58 15.13
CA VAL A 607 -15.31 22.68 14.89
C VAL A 607 -15.28 23.17 13.45
N GLY A 608 -15.95 22.46 12.54
CA GLY A 608 -16.10 22.83 11.12
C GLY A 608 -14.92 22.43 10.24
N THR A 609 -14.22 21.36 10.60
CA THR A 609 -13.20 20.69 9.77
C THR A 609 -13.80 19.47 9.05
N ASN A 610 -13.04 18.84 8.15
CA ASN A 610 -13.53 17.79 7.26
C ASN A 610 -13.17 16.36 7.72
N PRO A 611 -14.16 15.53 8.11
CA PRO A 611 -13.95 14.16 8.60
C PRO A 611 -13.36 13.11 7.65
N PHE A 612 -12.93 13.54 6.47
CA PHE A 612 -12.37 12.66 5.45
C PHE A 612 -11.05 13.19 4.91
N ASP A 613 -10.49 14.24 5.53
CA ASP A 613 -9.20 14.83 5.18
C ASP A 613 -8.32 14.91 6.43
N PRO A 614 -7.35 13.98 6.60
CA PRO A 614 -6.55 13.84 7.82
C PRO A 614 -5.49 14.96 7.99
N THR A 615 -5.64 16.03 7.21
CA THR A 615 -4.82 17.23 7.24
C THR A 615 -5.63 18.48 7.57
N ASP A 616 -6.95 18.34 7.68
CA ASP A 616 -7.88 19.40 8.05
C ASP A 616 -8.34 19.19 9.49
N PHE A 617 -7.50 19.59 10.44
CA PHE A 617 -7.82 19.58 11.85
C PHE A 617 -7.44 20.92 12.49
N LYS A 618 -8.00 21.18 13.67
CA LYS A 618 -7.69 22.39 14.43
C LYS A 618 -6.43 22.18 15.28
N ASP A 619 -5.45 23.04 15.07
CA ASP A 619 -4.18 23.11 15.81
C ASP A 619 -3.87 24.59 16.08
N LEU A 620 -4.09 25.02 17.32
CA LEU A 620 -4.11 26.43 17.71
C LEU A 620 -2.71 27.00 17.95
N ASP A 621 -1.72 26.18 18.30
CA ASP A 621 -0.34 26.62 18.52
C ASP A 621 0.66 26.24 17.41
N GLY A 622 0.22 25.37 16.49
CA GLY A 622 0.91 25.01 15.26
C GLY A 622 2.05 24.02 15.45
N ASP A 623 2.01 23.18 16.48
CA ASP A 623 3.04 22.17 16.74
C ASP A 623 2.84 20.85 15.96
N GLY A 624 1.65 20.68 15.35
CA GLY A 624 1.26 19.53 14.54
C GLY A 624 0.51 18.44 15.31
N VAL A 625 0.17 18.66 16.58
CA VAL A 625 -0.78 17.84 17.34
C VAL A 625 -2.14 18.54 17.32
N PRO A 626 -3.25 17.85 16.99
CA PRO A 626 -4.57 18.46 17.02
C PRO A 626 -4.99 18.87 18.45
N ASP A 627 -5.70 20.01 18.58
CA ASP A 627 -6.23 20.53 19.85
C ASP A 627 -7.01 19.42 20.62
N TYR A 628 -7.79 18.62 19.89
CA TYR A 628 -8.59 17.52 20.43
C TYR A 628 -7.73 16.42 21.05
N VAL A 629 -6.64 16.04 20.39
CA VAL A 629 -5.70 15.02 20.87
C VAL A 629 -5.00 15.50 22.14
N GLU A 630 -4.60 16.76 22.18
CA GLU A 630 -4.00 17.35 23.38
C GLU A 630 -4.95 17.35 24.57
N LEU A 631 -6.23 17.65 24.37
CA LEU A 631 -7.24 17.57 25.42
C LEU A 631 -7.42 16.12 25.92
N LEU A 632 -7.44 15.13 25.02
CA LEU A 632 -7.51 13.70 25.37
C LEU A 632 -6.28 13.21 26.15
N GLU A 633 -5.11 13.73 25.81
CA GLU A 633 -3.83 13.44 26.46
C GLU A 633 -3.61 14.26 27.74
N GLY A 634 -4.42 15.30 27.97
CA GLY A 634 -4.34 16.21 29.12
C GLY A 634 -3.22 17.24 29.02
N THR A 635 -2.79 17.58 27.81
CA THR A 635 -1.82 18.64 27.51
C THR A 635 -2.53 19.94 27.10
N ASN A 636 -1.79 21.01 26.77
CA ASN A 636 -2.36 22.34 26.61
C ASN A 636 -2.35 22.81 25.14
N PRO A 637 -3.54 22.94 24.49
CA PRO A 637 -3.68 23.36 23.09
C PRO A 637 -3.19 24.75 22.69
N THR A 638 -2.52 25.46 23.58
CA THR A 638 -2.00 26.81 23.34
C THR A 638 -0.51 26.91 23.61
N ASP A 639 0.15 25.81 23.96
CA ASP A 639 1.57 25.75 24.29
C ASP A 639 2.28 24.63 23.52
N LYS A 640 2.81 24.98 22.35
CA LYS A 640 3.58 24.13 21.42
C LYS A 640 4.76 23.32 21.97
N ASP A 641 5.08 23.48 23.25
CA ASP A 641 6.12 22.72 23.96
C ASP A 641 5.51 21.76 25.01
N ASP A 642 4.18 21.69 25.14
CA ASP A 642 3.39 20.88 26.06
C ASP A 642 2.55 19.85 25.30
N PHE A 643 3.20 18.75 24.90
CA PHE A 643 2.59 17.60 24.23
C PHE A 643 3.06 16.29 24.88
N LEU A 644 2.34 15.18 24.66
CA LEU A 644 2.75 13.88 25.18
C LEU A 644 3.99 13.37 24.44
N ASP A 645 5.08 13.16 25.17
CA ASP A 645 6.33 12.58 24.68
C ASP A 645 6.79 11.50 25.68
N SER A 646 6.30 10.28 25.47
CA SER A 646 6.54 9.16 26.39
C SER A 646 8.02 8.73 26.43
N ASN A 647 8.77 8.97 25.35
CA ASN A 647 10.14 8.49 25.20
C ASN A 647 11.21 9.59 25.42
N GLY A 648 10.79 10.84 25.52
CA GLY A 648 11.62 12.01 25.82
C GLY A 648 12.50 12.49 24.65
N ASN A 649 12.16 12.15 23.40
CA ASN A 649 12.96 12.51 22.22
C ASN A 649 12.56 13.85 21.58
N ARG A 650 11.57 14.55 22.15
CA ARG A 650 11.01 15.83 21.70
C ARG A 650 10.26 15.76 20.37
N ILE A 651 9.65 14.62 20.10
CA ILE A 651 8.66 14.41 19.04
C ILE A 651 7.42 13.91 19.78
N ALA A 652 6.26 14.53 19.53
CA ALA A 652 5.02 14.09 20.14
C ALA A 652 4.71 12.63 19.76
N ASP A 653 4.18 11.84 20.71
CA ASP A 653 3.79 10.45 20.50
C ASP A 653 2.80 10.35 19.30
N TYR A 654 1.90 11.33 19.17
CA TYR A 654 0.99 11.51 18.01
C TYR A 654 1.74 11.52 16.66
N ILE A 655 2.82 12.30 16.55
CA ILE A 655 3.65 12.41 15.34
C ILE A 655 4.48 11.13 15.15
N GLU A 656 5.02 10.55 16.22
CA GLU A 656 5.79 9.31 16.16
C GLU A 656 4.97 8.15 15.61
N ASN A 657 3.73 8.01 16.07
CA ASN A 657 2.80 6.97 15.62
C ASN A 657 2.53 7.05 14.11
N ARG A 658 2.59 8.24 13.52
CA ARG A 658 2.44 8.50 12.08
C ARG A 658 3.78 8.69 11.34
N SER A 659 4.90 8.42 12.01
CA SER A 659 6.24 8.55 11.44
C SER A 659 6.75 7.26 10.82
N ILE A 660 7.46 7.35 9.69
CA ILE A 660 8.14 6.21 9.08
C ILE A 660 9.26 5.70 10.00
N ILE A 661 9.12 4.48 10.52
CA ILE A 661 10.13 3.85 11.40
C ILE A 661 10.90 2.72 10.72
N ALA A 662 10.32 2.06 9.71
CA ALA A 662 10.99 1.00 8.96
C ALA A 662 10.54 0.97 7.50
N LEU A 663 11.39 0.42 6.64
CA LEU A 663 11.18 0.31 5.19
C LEU A 663 11.25 -1.17 4.80
N ASN A 664 10.33 -1.64 3.97
CA ASN A 664 10.32 -3.00 3.45
C ASN A 664 10.43 -2.99 1.92
N TYR A 665 11.64 -3.26 1.40
CA TYR A 665 11.93 -3.27 -0.04
C TYR A 665 13.21 -4.04 -0.37
N GLU A 666 13.37 -4.41 -1.64
CA GLU A 666 14.62 -4.98 -2.15
C GLU A 666 15.69 -3.91 -2.26
N GLU A 667 16.71 -3.98 -1.40
CA GLU A 667 17.82 -3.02 -1.40
C GLU A 667 18.87 -3.28 -2.49
N PHE A 668 18.72 -4.35 -3.29
CA PHE A 668 19.74 -4.80 -4.23
C PHE A 668 19.15 -5.27 -5.55
N ILE A 669 19.52 -4.61 -6.65
CA ILE A 669 19.11 -4.96 -8.01
C ILE A 669 20.34 -5.21 -8.85
N VAL A 670 20.34 -6.32 -9.61
CA VAL A 670 21.38 -6.60 -10.61
C VAL A 670 20.83 -6.29 -11.99
N ILE A 671 21.56 -5.50 -12.78
CA ILE A 671 21.25 -5.25 -14.19
C ILE A 671 22.43 -5.63 -15.09
N PRO A 672 22.17 -6.20 -16.27
CA PRO A 672 23.22 -6.42 -17.26
C PRO A 672 23.78 -5.10 -17.76
N TRP A 673 24.99 -5.13 -18.33
CA TRP A 673 25.60 -3.97 -18.97
C TRP A 673 24.68 -3.38 -20.06
N GLY A 674 24.34 -2.10 -19.94
CA GLY A 674 23.41 -1.40 -20.83
C GLY A 674 21.93 -1.71 -20.58
N GLY A 675 21.61 -2.52 -19.58
CA GLY A 675 20.24 -2.88 -19.22
C GLY A 675 19.42 -1.70 -18.69
N THR A 676 18.11 -1.87 -18.76
CA THR A 676 17.12 -0.92 -18.21
C THR A 676 16.92 -1.21 -16.72
N LEU A 677 17.09 -0.20 -15.88
CA LEU A 677 16.79 -0.29 -14.45
C LEU A 677 15.29 -0.10 -14.23
N LYS A 678 14.63 -1.09 -13.62
CA LYS A 678 13.24 -0.99 -13.14
C LYS A 678 13.27 -0.70 -11.63
N LEU A 679 12.69 0.42 -11.22
CA LEU A 679 12.58 0.82 -9.82
C LEU A 679 11.11 0.77 -9.39
N PRO A 680 10.83 0.39 -8.13
CA PRO A 680 9.46 0.38 -7.64
C PRO A 680 8.93 1.81 -7.53
N ALA A 681 7.69 2.05 -7.97
CA ALA A 681 7.05 3.36 -7.88
C ALA A 681 6.58 3.70 -6.45
N GLN A 682 6.34 2.67 -5.64
CA GLN A 682 5.93 2.75 -4.25
C GLN A 682 6.72 1.73 -3.42
N ILE A 683 6.96 2.04 -2.15
CA ILE A 683 7.59 1.14 -1.18
C ILE A 683 6.66 0.99 0.02
N GLU A 684 6.60 -0.24 0.55
CA GLU A 684 5.94 -0.50 1.83
C GLU A 684 6.78 0.04 2.98
N VAL A 685 6.16 0.86 3.83
CA VAL A 685 6.76 1.40 5.05
C VAL A 685 5.94 1.00 6.25
N VAL A 686 6.59 0.88 7.39
CA VAL A 686 5.94 0.66 8.68
C VAL A 686 5.99 1.97 9.46
N LEU A 687 4.83 2.42 9.92
CA LEU A 687 4.65 3.61 10.77
C LEU A 687 4.87 3.28 12.25
N GLY A 688 5.03 4.30 13.09
CA GLY A 688 5.26 4.14 14.54
C GLY A 688 4.17 3.34 15.26
N ASN A 689 2.91 3.47 14.82
CA ASN A 689 1.78 2.69 15.32
C ASN A 689 1.76 1.23 14.84
N GLY A 690 2.71 0.81 14.01
CA GLY A 690 2.82 -0.54 13.45
C GLY A 690 2.04 -0.77 12.15
N LYS A 691 1.27 0.21 11.65
CA LYS A 691 0.55 0.11 10.38
C LYS A 691 1.53 0.09 9.20
N ALA A 692 1.35 -0.84 8.28
CA ALA A 692 2.09 -0.90 7.02
C ALA A 692 1.31 -0.19 5.92
N ILE A 693 1.95 0.74 5.20
CA ILE A 693 1.34 1.49 4.09
C ILE A 693 2.29 1.57 2.89
N LEU A 694 1.74 1.77 1.69
CA LEU A 694 2.52 2.01 0.46
C LEU A 694 2.71 3.51 0.23
N LEU A 695 3.97 3.97 0.23
CA LEU A 695 4.29 5.36 -0.06
C LEU A 695 4.96 5.54 -1.44
N PRO A 696 4.54 6.54 -2.23
CA PRO A 696 5.20 6.85 -3.49
C PRO A 696 6.64 7.33 -3.27
N VAL A 697 7.54 6.87 -4.14
CA VAL A 697 8.96 7.20 -4.09
C VAL A 697 9.45 7.76 -5.43
N VAL A 698 10.17 8.87 -5.37
CA VAL A 698 10.85 9.48 -6.52
C VAL A 698 12.33 9.16 -6.43
N TRP A 699 12.86 8.48 -7.45
CA TRP A 699 14.24 8.01 -7.46
C TRP A 699 15.20 8.97 -8.16
N ASN A 700 16.33 9.25 -7.52
CA ASN A 700 17.42 10.00 -8.13
C ASN A 700 18.44 9.06 -8.80
N THR A 701 18.36 8.95 -10.13
CA THR A 701 19.21 8.08 -10.95
C THR A 701 20.42 8.79 -11.57
N ASN A 702 20.64 10.08 -11.31
CA ASN A 702 21.71 10.87 -11.96
C ASN A 702 23.13 10.31 -11.76
N GLY A 703 23.35 9.52 -10.69
CA GLY A 703 24.63 8.88 -10.40
C GLY A 703 24.84 7.52 -11.07
N LEU A 704 23.81 6.93 -11.67
CA LEU A 704 23.86 5.62 -12.29
C LEU A 704 24.49 5.70 -13.68
N ASN A 705 25.50 4.87 -13.93
CA ASN A 705 26.02 4.64 -15.28
C ASN A 705 25.83 3.16 -15.63
N ASN A 706 24.78 2.84 -16.39
CA ASN A 706 24.49 1.47 -16.82
C ASN A 706 25.48 0.95 -17.88
N LEU A 707 26.41 1.78 -18.36
CA LEU A 707 27.49 1.42 -19.29
C LEU A 707 28.85 1.39 -18.60
N ALA A 708 28.87 1.14 -17.30
CA ALA A 708 30.08 0.90 -16.53
C ALA A 708 29.77 -0.09 -15.41
N ARG A 709 30.58 -1.14 -15.30
CA ARG A 709 30.40 -2.13 -14.23
C ARG A 709 30.67 -1.50 -12.88
N GLY A 710 29.91 -1.93 -11.87
CA GLY A 710 30.10 -1.46 -10.52
C GLY A 710 28.82 -1.46 -9.71
N ILE A 711 28.94 -1.01 -8.47
CA ILE A 711 27.80 -0.86 -7.56
C ILE A 711 27.50 0.62 -7.45
N TYR A 712 26.29 1.00 -7.84
CA TYR A 712 25.76 2.35 -7.79
C TYR A 712 24.72 2.43 -6.68
N LYS A 713 24.57 3.60 -6.07
CA LYS A 713 23.51 3.86 -5.09
C LYS A 713 22.50 4.79 -5.71
N VAL A 714 21.24 4.36 -5.74
CA VAL A 714 20.10 5.15 -6.17
C VAL A 714 19.31 5.47 -4.91
N GLN A 715 19.21 6.76 -4.59
CA GLN A 715 18.48 7.22 -3.40
C GLN A 715 17.09 7.67 -3.81
N GLY A 716 16.08 7.20 -3.09
CA GLY A 716 14.70 7.63 -3.22
C GLY A 716 14.37 8.78 -2.28
N SER A 717 13.39 9.58 -2.67
CA SER A 717 12.76 10.61 -1.84
C SER A 717 11.26 10.34 -1.79
N TRP A 718 10.66 10.50 -0.62
CA TRP A 718 9.23 10.27 -0.44
C TRP A 718 8.39 11.39 -1.04
N VAL A 719 7.22 11.01 -1.54
CA VAL A 719 6.07 11.90 -1.67
C VAL A 719 5.14 11.55 -0.51
N LEU A 720 5.25 12.30 0.59
CA LEU A 720 4.47 12.02 1.80
C LEU A 720 3.06 12.60 1.66
N PRO A 721 2.00 11.83 1.98
CA PRO A 721 0.71 12.42 2.28
C PRO A 721 0.83 13.30 3.54
N GLY A 722 -0.03 14.32 3.68
CA GLY A 722 0.12 15.34 4.73
C GLY A 722 0.08 14.82 6.16
N TRP A 723 -0.56 13.68 6.39
CA TRP A 723 -0.68 13.01 7.70
C TRP A 723 0.50 12.06 8.03
N VAL A 724 1.45 11.82 7.12
CA VAL A 724 2.61 10.95 7.37
C VAL A 724 3.89 11.77 7.55
N HIS A 725 4.67 11.44 8.57
CA HIS A 725 5.88 12.17 8.92
C HIS A 725 7.16 11.35 8.71
N ASN A 726 8.30 12.03 8.55
CA ASN A 726 9.62 11.38 8.48
C ASN A 726 10.70 12.15 9.27
N PRO A 727 10.49 12.37 10.58
CA PRO A 727 11.44 13.10 11.43
C PRO A 727 12.79 12.36 11.54
N PHE A 728 12.77 11.04 11.41
CA PHE A 728 13.95 10.17 11.48
C PHE A 728 14.79 10.14 10.19
N LYS A 729 14.33 10.80 9.10
CA LYS A 729 15.05 10.88 7.81
C LYS A 729 15.35 9.51 7.20
N ASN A 730 14.40 8.59 7.33
CA ASN A 730 14.45 7.29 6.68
C ASN A 730 14.17 7.48 5.19
N PHE A 731 15.18 7.26 4.34
CA PHE A 731 15.06 7.35 2.89
C PHE A 731 15.48 6.01 2.27
N PRO A 732 14.75 5.50 1.27
CA PRO A 732 15.09 4.22 0.66
C PRO A 732 16.33 4.39 -0.24
N VAL A 733 17.22 3.40 -0.22
CA VAL A 733 18.45 3.38 -1.02
C VAL A 733 18.60 2.01 -1.66
N ILE A 734 18.55 1.97 -2.98
CA ILE A 734 18.78 0.74 -3.75
C ILE A 734 20.24 0.73 -4.23
N GLN A 735 20.92 -0.38 -3.98
CA GLN A 735 22.20 -0.69 -4.58
C GLN A 735 21.98 -1.39 -5.92
N VAL A 736 22.39 -0.75 -6.99
CA VAL A 736 22.30 -1.29 -8.35
C VAL A 736 23.67 -1.81 -8.75
N MET A 737 23.79 -3.13 -8.90
CA MET A 737 24.97 -3.77 -9.46
C MET A 737 24.82 -3.84 -10.98
N VAL A 738 25.70 -3.16 -11.70
CA VAL A 738 25.84 -3.30 -13.16
C VAL A 738 26.90 -4.36 -13.41
N ASP A 739 26.49 -5.45 -14.06
CA ASP A 739 27.39 -6.53 -14.43
C ASP A 739 28.48 -6.07 -15.41
N SER A 740 29.58 -6.83 -15.44
CA SER A 740 30.61 -6.64 -16.47
C SER A 740 30.03 -6.85 -17.86
N LYS A 741 30.48 -6.05 -18.84
CA LYS A 741 30.14 -6.29 -20.23
C LYS A 741 30.62 -7.70 -20.62
N PRO A 742 29.81 -8.53 -21.29
CA PRO A 742 30.30 -9.76 -21.89
C PRO A 742 31.44 -9.50 -22.89
N ALA A 743 32.48 -10.32 -22.85
CA ALA A 743 33.62 -10.21 -23.75
C ALA A 743 33.21 -10.46 -25.21
N PRO A 744 33.89 -9.84 -26.20
CA PRO A 744 33.69 -10.15 -27.61
C PRO A 744 33.94 -11.64 -27.90
N LYS A 745 33.06 -12.27 -28.67
CA LYS A 745 33.08 -13.71 -28.96
C LYS A 745 34.09 -14.09 -30.03
N GLY A 746 34.33 -13.20 -31.00
CA GLY A 746 35.19 -13.52 -32.12
C GLY A 746 35.54 -12.33 -33.01
N ILE A 747 36.58 -12.52 -33.81
CA ILE A 747 36.98 -11.60 -34.86
C ILE A 747 36.83 -12.35 -36.18
N THR A 748 36.16 -11.75 -37.15
CA THR A 748 36.06 -12.28 -38.51
C THR A 748 36.78 -11.37 -39.49
N LEU A 749 37.28 -11.96 -40.57
CA LEU A 749 37.96 -11.26 -41.64
C LEU A 749 37.31 -11.64 -42.97
N SER A 750 36.76 -10.66 -43.70
CA SER A 750 35.98 -10.92 -44.92
C SER A 750 36.78 -11.64 -46.02
N LYS A 751 38.10 -11.46 -46.03
CA LYS A 751 39.01 -12.17 -46.94
C LYS A 751 40.40 -12.25 -46.31
N ASN A 752 40.99 -13.43 -46.35
CA ASN A 752 42.32 -13.71 -45.82
C ASN A 752 43.41 -13.80 -46.91
N SER A 753 43.18 -13.23 -48.10
CA SER A 753 44.13 -13.30 -49.19
C SER A 753 44.16 -12.05 -50.06
N PHE A 754 45.34 -11.74 -50.61
CA PHE A 754 45.54 -10.54 -51.43
C PHE A 754 46.54 -10.76 -52.57
N GLU A 755 46.39 -10.01 -53.65
CA GLU A 755 47.33 -9.98 -54.78
C GLU A 755 48.33 -8.84 -54.58
N SER A 756 49.63 -9.15 -54.58
CA SER A 756 50.66 -8.12 -54.49
C SER A 756 50.91 -7.47 -55.85
N LYS A 757 50.69 -6.15 -55.97
CA LYS A 757 51.02 -5.39 -57.18
C LYS A 757 52.47 -4.86 -57.14
N PRO A 758 53.18 -4.83 -58.27
CA PRO A 758 54.54 -4.30 -58.39
C PRO A 758 54.68 -2.83 -57.97
N ASP A 759 53.60 -2.05 -58.07
CA ASP A 759 53.61 -0.58 -58.08
C ASP A 759 53.51 0.06 -56.69
N ASN A 760 53.85 -0.68 -55.64
CA ASN A 760 53.99 -0.17 -54.27
C ASN A 760 52.68 0.37 -53.64
N SER A 761 51.52 -0.06 -54.15
CA SER A 761 50.22 0.32 -53.58
C SER A 761 49.93 -0.52 -52.35
N GLN A 762 49.57 0.12 -51.24
CA GLN A 762 48.90 -0.54 -50.12
C GLN A 762 47.69 -1.32 -50.64
N VAL A 763 47.51 -2.56 -50.20
CA VAL A 763 46.41 -3.42 -50.64
C VAL A 763 45.52 -3.73 -49.45
N VAL A 764 44.22 -3.48 -49.58
CA VAL A 764 43.23 -3.97 -48.62
C VAL A 764 43.12 -5.48 -48.77
N VAL A 765 43.38 -6.21 -47.70
CA VAL A 765 43.28 -7.67 -47.65
C VAL A 765 41.81 -8.06 -47.46
N GLY A 766 41.18 -7.49 -46.42
CA GLY A 766 39.80 -7.72 -46.03
C GLY A 766 39.37 -6.71 -44.97
N ILE A 767 38.08 -6.75 -44.64
CA ILE A 767 37.45 -5.94 -43.60
C ILE A 767 37.34 -6.81 -42.35
N LEU A 768 37.74 -6.27 -41.21
CA LEU A 768 37.59 -6.90 -39.91
C LEU A 768 36.20 -6.57 -39.36
N SER A 769 35.53 -7.58 -38.83
CA SER A 769 34.29 -7.43 -38.07
C SER A 769 34.44 -8.15 -36.73
N VAL A 770 33.79 -7.63 -35.69
CA VAL A 770 33.81 -8.19 -34.35
C VAL A 770 32.43 -8.72 -34.04
N ASP A 771 32.38 -9.96 -33.56
CA ASP A 771 31.18 -10.52 -32.96
C ASP A 771 31.18 -10.12 -31.48
N ASP A 772 30.41 -9.08 -31.16
CA ASP A 772 30.24 -8.56 -29.81
C ASP A 772 28.75 -8.65 -29.45
N PRO A 773 28.39 -9.39 -28.37
CA PRO A 773 27.00 -9.69 -28.06
C PRO A 773 26.19 -8.49 -27.58
N ILE A 774 26.83 -7.39 -27.16
CA ILE A 774 26.13 -6.21 -26.62
C ILE A 774 26.13 -5.06 -27.63
N ASP A 775 27.31 -4.66 -28.12
CA ASP A 775 27.42 -3.49 -28.98
C ASP A 775 28.67 -3.53 -29.87
N GLN A 776 28.66 -2.74 -30.94
CA GLN A 776 29.77 -2.67 -31.91
C GLN A 776 30.83 -1.62 -31.53
N ILE A 777 30.92 -1.20 -30.27
CA ILE A 777 31.87 -0.18 -29.81
C ILE A 777 33.09 -0.85 -29.20
N HIS A 778 34.14 -0.95 -30.02
CA HIS A 778 35.39 -1.62 -29.65
C HIS A 778 36.58 -0.97 -30.35
N THR A 779 37.78 -1.31 -29.89
CA THR A 779 39.04 -0.93 -30.54
C THR A 779 39.71 -2.17 -31.13
N ILE A 780 40.09 -2.09 -32.41
CA ILE A 780 40.79 -3.16 -33.12
C ILE A 780 42.23 -2.72 -33.36
N SER A 781 43.19 -3.58 -33.00
CA SER A 781 44.62 -3.31 -33.22
C SER A 781 45.40 -4.59 -33.52
N LEU A 782 46.56 -4.43 -34.18
CA LEU A 782 47.53 -5.52 -34.26
C LEU A 782 48.21 -5.68 -32.90
N ASN A 783 48.35 -6.92 -32.44
CA ASN A 783 48.90 -7.23 -31.11
C ASN A 783 50.44 -7.05 -31.09
N GLY A 784 50.89 -5.81 -31.12
CA GLY A 784 52.30 -5.44 -31.19
C GLY A 784 53.01 -6.01 -32.43
N ASN A 785 54.35 -6.12 -32.35
CA ASN A 785 55.20 -6.67 -33.42
C ASN A 785 55.37 -8.20 -33.32
N THR A 786 54.33 -8.93 -32.91
CA THR A 786 54.37 -10.41 -32.91
C THR A 786 54.08 -10.97 -34.30
N GLY A 787 54.66 -12.14 -34.60
CA GLY A 787 54.50 -12.81 -35.90
C GLY A 787 54.88 -11.93 -37.09
N ASP A 788 53.93 -11.78 -38.01
CA ASP A 788 54.05 -10.99 -39.24
C ASP A 788 53.32 -9.64 -39.18
N ASN A 789 52.84 -9.20 -38.01
CA ASN A 789 52.09 -7.95 -37.83
C ASN A 789 52.81 -6.72 -38.42
N GLN A 790 54.14 -6.69 -38.40
CA GLN A 790 54.96 -5.59 -38.96
C GLN A 790 54.76 -5.35 -40.47
N TYR A 791 54.10 -6.24 -41.19
CA TYR A 791 53.82 -6.11 -42.63
C TYR A 791 52.40 -5.62 -42.95
N PHE A 792 51.58 -5.42 -41.92
CA PHE A 792 50.19 -5.01 -42.03
C PHE A 792 49.89 -3.80 -41.16
N GLU A 793 48.81 -3.12 -41.48
CA GLU A 793 48.20 -2.09 -40.64
C GLU A 793 46.69 -2.26 -40.65
N ILE A 794 46.02 -1.71 -39.64
CA ILE A 794 44.55 -1.64 -39.61
C ILE A 794 44.19 -0.17 -39.72
N VAL A 795 43.43 0.19 -40.76
CA VAL A 795 42.97 1.56 -41.00
C VAL A 795 41.46 1.53 -41.24
N SER A 796 40.71 2.12 -40.31
CA SER A 796 39.24 2.17 -40.36
C SER A 796 38.63 0.78 -40.59
N GLY A 797 38.99 -0.20 -39.76
CA GLY A 797 38.50 -1.58 -39.86
C GLY A 797 39.07 -2.42 -41.01
N ASN A 798 39.83 -1.82 -41.94
CA ASN A 798 40.42 -2.54 -43.06
C ASN A 798 41.81 -3.06 -42.68
N LEU A 799 42.01 -4.38 -42.78
CA LEU A 799 43.35 -4.97 -42.73
C LEU A 799 44.06 -4.67 -44.05
N ARG A 800 45.18 -3.96 -43.97
CA ARG A 800 45.95 -3.50 -45.13
C ARG A 800 47.36 -4.03 -45.10
N TRP A 801 47.84 -4.41 -46.27
CA TRP A 801 49.26 -4.68 -46.51
C TRP A 801 50.00 -3.35 -46.70
N ILE A 802 50.98 -3.05 -45.82
CA ILE A 802 51.76 -1.79 -45.89
C ILE A 802 53.02 -1.88 -46.76
N GLY A 803 53.34 -3.08 -47.25
CA GLY A 803 54.25 -3.34 -48.35
C GLY A 803 55.48 -2.46 -48.46
N GLN A 804 56.59 -2.85 -47.82
CA GLN A 804 57.91 -2.23 -48.09
C GLN A 804 59.11 -3.19 -47.94
N LYS A 805 58.92 -4.50 -47.81
CA LYS A 805 60.03 -5.45 -47.66
C LYS A 805 60.04 -6.47 -48.79
N TYR A 806 61.19 -6.61 -49.45
CA TYR A 806 61.48 -7.72 -50.36
C TYR A 806 61.40 -9.03 -49.56
N LEU A 807 60.28 -9.74 -49.72
CA LEU A 807 60.01 -11.03 -49.08
C LEU A 807 59.84 -12.09 -50.18
N PRO A 808 60.95 -12.53 -50.80
CA PRO A 808 60.90 -13.53 -51.86
C PRO A 808 60.36 -14.85 -51.30
N GLY A 809 59.44 -15.48 -52.01
CA GLY A 809 58.90 -16.80 -51.65
C GLY A 809 57.88 -16.83 -50.50
N LYS A 810 57.81 -15.80 -49.64
CA LYS A 810 56.88 -15.80 -48.50
C LYS A 810 55.43 -15.56 -48.92
N THR A 811 54.60 -16.59 -48.91
CA THR A 811 53.18 -16.52 -49.33
C THR A 811 52.17 -16.65 -48.20
N SER A 812 52.60 -17.02 -46.99
CA SER A 812 51.77 -17.07 -45.79
C SER A 812 52.32 -16.12 -44.73
N PHE A 813 51.42 -15.46 -44.01
CA PHE A 813 51.71 -14.51 -42.94
C PHE A 813 50.82 -14.82 -41.74
N GLN A 814 51.43 -14.92 -40.55
CA GLN A 814 50.69 -15.16 -39.32
C GLN A 814 50.51 -13.86 -38.53
N LEU A 815 49.25 -13.47 -38.33
CA LEU A 815 48.87 -12.24 -37.65
C LEU A 815 48.13 -12.54 -36.35
N THR A 816 48.33 -11.68 -35.37
CA THR A 816 47.59 -11.67 -34.10
C THR A 816 46.86 -10.35 -33.98
N ILE A 817 45.53 -10.40 -33.95
CA ILE A 817 44.69 -9.21 -33.84
C ILE A 817 44.09 -9.18 -32.44
N ARG A 818 44.19 -8.02 -31.78
CA ARG A 818 43.62 -7.74 -30.47
C ARG A 818 42.39 -6.86 -30.65
N VAL A 819 41.29 -7.25 -30.02
CA VAL A 819 40.12 -6.40 -29.84
C VAL A 819 39.93 -6.15 -28.36
N SER A 820 39.68 -4.89 -28.00
CA SER A 820 39.32 -4.49 -26.65
C SER A 820 38.01 -3.70 -26.67
N ASP A 821 37.07 -4.08 -25.81
CA ASP A 821 35.77 -3.43 -25.68
C ASP A 821 35.79 -2.28 -24.65
N ARG A 822 34.60 -1.73 -24.36
CA ARG A 822 34.44 -0.62 -23.40
C ARG A 822 34.67 -0.98 -21.94
N ASP A 823 34.56 -2.25 -21.56
CA ASP A 823 34.83 -2.73 -20.18
C ASP A 823 36.25 -3.30 -20.03
N SER A 824 37.11 -3.04 -21.04
CA SER A 824 38.48 -3.55 -21.12
C SER A 824 38.57 -5.07 -21.19
N ASN A 825 37.52 -5.76 -21.62
CA ASN A 825 37.64 -7.16 -22.01
C ASN A 825 38.45 -7.25 -23.29
N GLU A 826 39.22 -8.34 -23.44
CA GLU A 826 40.09 -8.52 -24.58
C GLU A 826 39.94 -9.90 -25.19
N ILE A 827 39.90 -9.93 -26.52
CA ILE A 827 40.09 -11.16 -27.30
C ILE A 827 41.29 -10.98 -28.23
N ILE A 828 42.10 -12.02 -28.33
CA ILE A 828 43.24 -12.09 -29.25
C ILE A 828 43.02 -13.30 -30.14
N GLN A 829 42.96 -13.07 -31.45
CA GLN A 829 42.74 -14.13 -32.43
C GLN A 829 43.86 -14.14 -33.47
N GLU A 830 44.25 -15.36 -33.87
CA GLU A 830 45.25 -15.60 -34.90
C GLU A 830 44.60 -15.70 -36.28
N PHE A 831 45.26 -15.12 -37.27
CA PHE A 831 44.85 -15.16 -38.68
C PHE A 831 46.02 -15.51 -39.57
N GLU A 832 45.80 -16.46 -40.47
CA GLU A 832 46.73 -16.75 -41.55
C GLU A 832 46.30 -16.01 -42.83
N ILE A 833 47.18 -15.15 -43.34
CA ILE A 833 46.95 -14.36 -44.55
C ILE A 833 47.80 -14.90 -45.70
N PHE A 834 47.17 -15.10 -46.85
CA PHE A 834 47.80 -15.63 -48.04
C PHE A 834 48.06 -14.57 -49.12
N ARG A 835 49.31 -14.40 -49.51
CA ARG A 835 49.69 -13.62 -50.69
C ARG A 835 49.58 -14.49 -51.94
N ILE A 836 48.67 -14.12 -52.83
CA ILE A 836 48.48 -14.75 -54.13
C ILE A 836 49.56 -14.20 -55.07
N LEU A 837 50.39 -15.10 -55.59
CA LEU A 837 51.39 -14.78 -56.61
C LEU A 837 50.84 -15.15 -58.00
N PRO A 838 51.07 -14.31 -59.04
CA PRO A 838 50.72 -14.68 -60.40
C PRO A 838 51.50 -15.92 -60.84
N SER A 839 50.99 -16.68 -61.82
CA SER A 839 51.79 -17.77 -62.38
C SER A 839 53.03 -17.22 -63.07
N ILE A 840 54.18 -17.89 -62.94
CA ILE A 840 55.42 -17.54 -63.67
C ILE A 840 55.17 -17.43 -65.19
N GLU A 841 54.16 -18.12 -65.72
CA GLU A 841 53.75 -18.12 -67.14
C GLU A 841 52.95 -16.88 -67.54
N GLU A 842 52.22 -16.29 -66.61
CA GLU A 842 51.36 -15.11 -66.82
C GLU A 842 52.13 -13.80 -66.70
N ILE A 843 53.34 -13.82 -66.11
CA ILE A 843 54.18 -12.64 -65.98
C ILE A 843 54.47 -12.06 -67.37
N ILE A 844 54.19 -10.76 -67.53
CA ILE A 844 54.47 -10.04 -68.77
C ILE A 844 55.97 -9.75 -68.82
N VAL A 845 56.62 -10.21 -69.90
CA VAL A 845 58.04 -9.93 -70.15
C VAL A 845 58.13 -8.98 -71.33
N PHE A 846 58.43 -7.72 -71.05
CA PHE A 846 58.70 -6.74 -72.11
C PHE A 846 59.91 -7.18 -72.92
N ASN A 847 59.81 -7.11 -74.24
CA ASN A 847 60.81 -7.64 -75.16
C ASN A 847 61.70 -6.57 -75.80
N THR A 848 61.67 -5.33 -75.30
CA THR A 848 62.41 -4.20 -75.88
C THR A 848 62.87 -3.24 -74.79
N PHE A 849 64.07 -2.69 -74.92
CA PHE A 849 64.57 -1.60 -74.07
C PHE A 849 65.59 -0.72 -74.84
N THR A 850 65.81 0.50 -74.36
CA THR A 850 66.55 1.58 -75.05
C THR A 850 67.54 2.25 -74.09
N PRO A 851 68.75 1.69 -73.87
CA PRO A 851 69.80 2.30 -73.06
C PRO A 851 70.38 3.53 -73.79
N ASN A 852 69.75 4.68 -73.61
CA ASN A 852 70.12 5.98 -74.21
C ASN A 852 70.41 7.08 -73.16
N GLY A 853 70.22 6.78 -71.87
CA GLY A 853 70.47 7.67 -70.74
C GLY A 853 69.34 8.66 -70.44
N ASP A 854 68.14 8.47 -70.99
CA ASP A 854 66.96 9.32 -70.72
C ASP A 854 66.18 8.91 -69.46
N GLN A 855 66.66 7.89 -68.74
CA GLN A 855 66.07 7.25 -67.57
C GLN A 855 64.80 6.44 -67.85
N VAL A 856 64.43 6.23 -69.11
CA VAL A 856 63.25 5.50 -69.54
C VAL A 856 63.67 4.25 -70.33
N ASN A 857 63.35 3.07 -69.79
CA ASN A 857 63.74 1.78 -70.39
C ASN A 857 65.25 1.65 -70.65
N ASP A 858 66.08 2.33 -69.86
CA ASP A 858 67.55 2.27 -69.96
C ASP A 858 68.13 0.92 -69.54
N THR A 859 67.36 0.14 -68.77
CA THR A 859 67.74 -1.19 -68.34
C THR A 859 66.58 -2.15 -68.54
N TRP A 860 66.90 -3.42 -68.73
CA TRP A 860 65.95 -4.49 -68.90
C TRP A 860 65.96 -5.45 -67.71
N GLY A 861 64.78 -5.77 -67.20
CA GLY A 861 64.56 -6.74 -66.14
C GLY A 861 63.07 -6.95 -65.94
N ILE A 862 62.70 -7.99 -65.19
CA ILE A 862 61.30 -8.36 -64.97
C ILE A 862 60.98 -8.09 -63.50
N ARG A 863 60.19 -7.04 -63.22
CA ARG A 863 59.99 -6.49 -61.88
C ARG A 863 59.23 -7.44 -60.97
N GLU A 864 58.23 -8.12 -61.53
CA GLU A 864 57.32 -9.06 -60.86
C GLU A 864 58.05 -10.27 -60.27
N LEU A 865 59.25 -10.59 -60.78
CA LEU A 865 60.05 -11.71 -60.29
C LEU A 865 60.60 -11.49 -58.88
N GLN A 866 60.54 -10.27 -58.36
CA GLN A 866 60.97 -9.95 -57.00
C GLN A 866 60.16 -10.68 -55.90
N TYR A 867 59.00 -11.24 -56.23
CA TYR A 867 58.18 -11.99 -55.28
C TYR A 867 58.51 -13.49 -55.22
N PHE A 868 59.30 -13.99 -56.17
CA PHE A 868 59.62 -15.41 -56.31
C PHE A 868 60.99 -15.72 -55.75
N GLU A 869 61.13 -16.89 -55.13
CA GLU A 869 62.41 -17.41 -54.70
C GLU A 869 63.03 -18.32 -55.78
N GLY A 870 64.36 -18.39 -55.87
CA GLY A 870 65.05 -19.31 -56.77
C GLY A 870 64.89 -18.98 -58.26
N ILE A 871 64.71 -17.69 -58.58
CA ILE A 871 64.69 -17.19 -59.96
C ILE A 871 66.11 -17.14 -60.54
N ARG A 872 66.22 -17.44 -61.84
CA ARG A 872 67.43 -17.23 -62.62
C ARG A 872 67.07 -16.58 -63.96
N ILE A 873 67.71 -15.46 -64.26
CA ILE A 873 67.57 -14.72 -65.52
C ILE A 873 68.90 -14.77 -66.26
N GLN A 874 68.85 -15.14 -67.54
CA GLN A 874 70.02 -15.22 -68.40
C GLN A 874 69.71 -14.55 -69.73
N VAL A 875 70.64 -13.77 -70.28
CA VAL A 875 70.53 -13.21 -71.63
C VAL A 875 71.72 -13.70 -72.45
N PHE A 876 71.47 -14.11 -73.68
CA PHE A 876 72.44 -14.66 -74.62
C PHE A 876 72.43 -13.84 -75.91
N GLU A 877 73.60 -13.65 -76.51
CA GLU A 877 73.71 -13.12 -77.87
C GLU A 877 73.40 -14.20 -78.93
N LYS A 878 73.33 -13.79 -80.21
CA LYS A 878 73.01 -14.70 -81.33
C LYS A 878 73.95 -15.89 -81.48
N SER A 879 75.21 -15.77 -81.01
CA SER A 879 76.19 -16.86 -81.04
C SER A 879 75.97 -17.93 -79.95
N GLY A 880 75.17 -17.61 -78.93
CA GLY A 880 75.01 -18.41 -77.71
C GLY A 880 75.91 -17.99 -76.54
N GLU A 881 76.77 -16.97 -76.66
CA GLU A 881 77.49 -16.43 -75.49
C GLU A 881 76.52 -15.74 -74.52
N ARG A 882 76.63 -16.06 -73.22
CA ARG A 882 75.81 -15.45 -72.16
C ARG A 882 76.35 -14.06 -71.83
N VAL A 883 75.56 -13.04 -72.09
CA VAL A 883 75.92 -11.63 -71.91
C VAL A 883 75.38 -11.02 -70.62
N PHE A 884 74.35 -11.64 -70.02
CA PHE A 884 73.82 -11.25 -68.71
C PHE A 884 73.40 -12.49 -67.91
N TYR A 885 73.60 -12.44 -66.60
CA TYR A 885 73.20 -13.48 -65.66
C TYR A 885 72.88 -12.82 -64.32
N THR A 886 71.73 -13.13 -63.76
CA THR A 886 71.42 -12.79 -62.38
C THR A 886 70.52 -13.86 -61.75
N GLU A 887 70.72 -14.10 -60.46
CA GLU A 887 69.74 -14.78 -59.59
C GLU A 887 69.03 -13.79 -58.66
N ASP A 888 69.41 -12.51 -58.73
CA ASP A 888 68.77 -11.39 -58.05
C ASP A 888 67.84 -10.67 -59.06
N PRO A 889 66.51 -10.77 -58.90
CA PRO A 889 65.53 -10.13 -59.77
C PRO A 889 65.61 -8.59 -59.80
N SER A 890 66.27 -7.96 -58.82
CA SER A 890 66.45 -6.51 -58.78
C SER A 890 67.56 -6.03 -59.73
N GLN A 891 68.49 -6.91 -60.11
CA GLN A 891 69.55 -6.60 -61.07
C GLN A 891 68.98 -6.53 -62.47
N ARG A 892 69.25 -5.42 -63.16
CA ARG A 892 68.77 -5.17 -64.53
C ARG A 892 69.95 -5.11 -65.48
N TRP A 893 69.72 -5.53 -66.73
CA TRP A 893 70.72 -5.49 -67.78
C TRP A 893 70.67 -4.15 -68.51
N ASP A 894 71.80 -3.46 -68.59
CA ASP A 894 71.96 -2.15 -69.23
C ASP A 894 72.36 -2.24 -70.72
N GLY A 895 72.40 -3.44 -71.29
CA GLY A 895 72.86 -3.64 -72.67
C GLY A 895 74.38 -3.63 -72.84
N THR A 896 75.15 -3.71 -71.76
CA THR A 896 76.61 -3.85 -71.78
C THR A 896 77.06 -5.27 -71.46
N PHE A 897 78.28 -5.62 -71.88
CA PHE A 897 78.94 -6.86 -71.51
C PHE A 897 80.45 -6.66 -71.49
N LYS A 898 81.11 -7.07 -70.38
CA LYS A 898 82.57 -6.91 -70.16
C LYS A 898 83.04 -5.46 -70.35
N GLY A 899 82.24 -4.49 -69.90
CA GLY A 899 82.53 -3.05 -69.98
C GLY A 899 82.42 -2.45 -71.38
N ARG A 900 81.83 -3.18 -72.34
CA ARG A 900 81.56 -2.69 -73.70
C ARG A 900 80.07 -2.70 -73.98
N GLU A 901 79.63 -1.69 -74.70
CA GLU A 901 78.29 -1.66 -75.26
C GLU A 901 78.09 -2.75 -76.31
N LEU A 902 76.96 -3.45 -76.23
CA LEU A 902 76.57 -4.44 -77.22
C LEU A 902 75.81 -3.81 -78.39
N SER A 903 75.76 -4.51 -79.51
CA SER A 903 75.16 -4.04 -80.76
C SER A 903 73.64 -4.04 -80.72
N VAL A 904 73.03 -3.10 -81.43
CA VAL A 904 71.57 -3.10 -81.68
C VAL A 904 71.17 -4.40 -82.35
N GLY A 905 70.13 -5.05 -81.83
CA GLY A 905 69.64 -6.31 -82.38
C GLY A 905 68.91 -7.20 -81.39
N SER A 906 68.63 -8.43 -81.83
CA SER A 906 67.91 -9.43 -81.05
C SER A 906 68.85 -10.29 -80.20
N TYR A 907 68.48 -10.44 -78.94
CA TYR A 907 69.08 -11.28 -77.90
C TYR A 907 68.05 -12.31 -77.44
N TYR A 908 68.50 -13.38 -76.79
CA TYR A 908 67.64 -14.43 -76.26
C TYR A 908 67.69 -14.42 -74.74
N TRP A 909 66.54 -14.37 -74.09
CA TRP A 909 66.48 -14.49 -72.63
C TRP A 909 65.93 -15.86 -72.22
N VAL A 910 66.42 -16.34 -71.07
CA VAL A 910 65.96 -17.57 -70.40
C VAL A 910 65.64 -17.21 -68.95
N LEU A 911 64.41 -17.47 -68.54
CA LEU A 911 63.91 -17.35 -67.18
C LEU A 911 63.66 -18.76 -66.63
N GLU A 912 64.26 -19.10 -65.51
CA GLU A 912 64.07 -20.37 -64.81
C GLU A 912 63.59 -20.11 -63.38
N HIS A 913 62.52 -20.78 -62.97
CA HIS A 913 62.02 -20.78 -61.60
C HIS A 913 62.36 -22.13 -60.96
N LYS A 914 63.52 -22.20 -60.28
CA LYS A 914 64.10 -23.45 -59.76
C LYS A 914 63.12 -24.31 -58.94
N PRO A 915 62.32 -23.75 -58.01
CA PRO A 915 61.40 -24.54 -57.19
C PRO A 915 60.36 -25.33 -58.01
N THR A 916 59.87 -24.76 -59.11
CA THR A 916 58.86 -25.42 -59.97
C THR A 916 59.46 -26.14 -61.18
N GLY A 917 60.74 -25.92 -61.47
CA GLY A 917 61.39 -26.38 -62.70
C GLY A 917 60.88 -25.73 -63.99
N LYS A 918 59.96 -24.73 -63.91
CA LYS A 918 59.41 -24.05 -65.07
C LYS A 918 60.46 -23.14 -65.72
N ILE A 919 60.52 -23.20 -67.06
CA ILE A 919 61.46 -22.41 -67.86
C ILE A 919 60.68 -21.64 -68.94
N ARG A 920 60.88 -20.32 -69.02
CA ARG A 920 60.39 -19.46 -70.09
C ARG A 920 61.55 -18.91 -70.92
N ARG A 921 61.30 -18.69 -72.20
CA ARG A 921 62.30 -18.19 -73.15
C ARG A 921 61.64 -17.18 -74.07
N GLY A 922 62.41 -16.22 -74.55
CA GLY A 922 61.93 -15.26 -75.53
C GLY A 922 63.05 -14.47 -76.18
N ILE A 923 62.64 -13.54 -77.02
CA ILE A 923 63.53 -12.61 -77.72
C ILE A 923 63.48 -11.26 -77.00
N LEU A 924 64.63 -10.63 -76.84
CA LEU A 924 64.79 -9.26 -76.33
C LEU A 924 65.47 -8.41 -77.41
N THR A 925 64.90 -7.27 -77.73
CA THR A 925 65.41 -6.33 -78.72
C THR A 925 66.10 -5.18 -78.01
N LEU A 926 67.41 -5.05 -78.22
CA LEU A 926 68.18 -3.90 -77.80
C LEU A 926 68.10 -2.85 -78.92
N LEU A 927 67.51 -1.70 -78.64
CA LEU A 927 67.44 -0.56 -79.54
C LEU A 927 68.35 0.57 -79.03
N LYS A 928 68.94 1.32 -79.96
CA LYS A 928 69.69 2.55 -79.66
C LYS A 928 69.32 3.57 -80.72
N ASN A 929 69.16 4.83 -80.29
CA ASN A 929 69.06 5.96 -81.20
C ASN A 929 70.46 6.48 -81.55
#